data_AF-A0A0S7ZN58-F1
#
_entry.id   AF-A0A0S7ZN58-F1
#
_cell.length_a   1.000
_cell.length_b   1.000
_cell.length_c   1.000
_cell.angle_alpha   90.00
_cell.angle_beta   90.00
_cell.angle_gamma   90.00
#
_symmetry.space_group_name_H-M   'P 1'
#
loop_
_entity.id
_entity.type
_entity.pdbx_description
1 polymer ?
#
loop_
_entity_poly.entity_id
_entity_poly.type
_entity_poly.pdbx_seq_one_letter_code
_entity_poly.pdbx_strand_id
1 'polypeptide(L)'
;MNEMLNPYIAGAPVVEASMFFGREDVFGWIERSLEGKYVNHILVLHGQRRVGKTSILKQIPNFLPDRYIQVFFDLQGRTGTTLDRFLWWLASEITRTLKREHGIDLPKPDRKDFEDIEYLINGFLPGIRTKLGDYVLLLTFDEFDSLDRPEIQETLSQPLIAYLRRLIEVEGLNFIFSIGSSGDKLENMQASYTDFFKSALYRKISFLTKDDIQHLVTKPIEGLIQYEEEAVRRIGEITSGHPYFTQLMCHELFSHCQKTGDRTISAEDVEAVLEDVVERGTVNLKFVWDEASDLEKWILATLAQMDGGDNQELAQALTEQHVRFSEPDLNSAILHLRDKDILRDDNRFVIHLMRLWLVTNRPIDRVREELEEVNPIANRFIEIGDEYRDRGEAEQAIEYYEQALNLNPGNLKAQNNIASVHLEQKDYKEAVQAFESALKIDDEDVVAKTGYCEANLALGEQARGRKEYDDAIHYYRQVLEINPNHVEVKQRSTKLQNLVNDYEEAQQAIREKRYESAVELLQGIIVIDPTYKATTRLLTEAVEARKALPFWRHPWLLPAVGVLTFVLLVIFLGPQLWAAVSTAIANRPAATELVISETGKVTETPDLLVAEFSSAPTTETPTITPTPETVAAFYEPIQAYIESQPPTFADDFETKNDLWGTTSEDIAISTLIDSGELNIFDNVELSEYNSSTNDLSGLGVTFPVNDLLSAKDFAIKFDLQMPHVGSEEYIGVVFRSRPFTHSSADNSGYTIKFFSTGKWELIQNEDETLIATGSFGQKVGQFSGRVLLIVREQNLAVYMNEILLYDDSVLSVPETSITNGFTVEGTAVKFRFVEFWNLDGLEFSTTKITGAPTIIQTLTPRPTPTITPTPAWGPNFVESMLERITDVTPDFTEDFSNPESGWEMIVGSDGSFQIVDGVARVTVKKDERSHFLNETVDSLTDRDFIMEMDARVVEGEAAIDLWTHFIFNENPSDSKNVGFLAQPAESTWSVTIDSAQGRNSLGGNGIISPVGQYTHITIILTDQKVAFSLNGNPVAYFEDPFLDEPGGFHFNCDGLITGGICEFDNIKIWKLP
;
A
#
# COMPACT_ATOMS: atom_id res chain seq x y z
N MET A 1 -23.27 -46.66 -31.37
CA MET A 1 -22.19 -45.73 -30.95
C MET A 1 -22.12 -45.59 -29.44
N ASN A 2 -23.23 -45.78 -28.72
CA ASN A 2 -23.38 -45.62 -27.27
C ASN A 2 -22.51 -46.57 -26.40
N GLU A 3 -21.82 -47.55 -26.98
CA GLU A 3 -20.85 -48.42 -26.30
C GLU A 3 -19.38 -47.99 -26.55
N MET A 4 -19.15 -46.98 -27.40
CA MET A 4 -17.80 -46.46 -27.67
C MET A 4 -17.47 -45.37 -26.65
N LEU A 5 -16.27 -45.46 -26.07
CA LEU A 5 -15.71 -44.39 -25.25
C LEU A 5 -15.36 -43.19 -26.15
N ASN A 6 -15.57 -41.98 -25.63
CA ASN A 6 -15.19 -40.75 -26.30
C ASN A 6 -13.66 -40.58 -26.23
N PRO A 7 -12.93 -40.48 -27.36
CA PRO A 7 -11.47 -40.39 -27.34
C PRO A 7 -10.96 -39.01 -26.91
N TYR A 8 -11.80 -37.96 -26.95
CA TYR A 8 -11.40 -36.60 -26.61
C TYR A 8 -11.47 -36.38 -25.10
N ILE A 9 -10.37 -35.94 -24.50
CA ILE A 9 -10.23 -35.78 -23.04
C ILE A 9 -9.90 -34.32 -22.72
N ALA A 10 -10.94 -33.50 -22.60
CA ALA A 10 -10.78 -32.11 -22.20
C ALA A 10 -10.37 -32.00 -20.71
N GLY A 11 -9.34 -31.19 -20.43
CA GLY A 11 -8.99 -30.72 -19.09
C GLY A 11 -7.94 -31.54 -18.33
N ALA A 12 -7.69 -32.79 -18.73
CA ALA A 12 -6.55 -33.58 -18.26
C ALA A 12 -5.34 -33.38 -19.20
N PRO A 13 -4.09 -33.41 -18.69
CA PRO A 13 -2.90 -33.47 -19.55
C PRO A 13 -2.84 -34.76 -20.36
N VAL A 14 -2.45 -34.67 -21.63
CA VAL A 14 -2.42 -35.82 -22.55
C VAL A 14 -1.22 -36.71 -22.23
N VAL A 15 -1.51 -37.93 -21.77
CA VAL A 15 -0.50 -38.96 -21.44
C VAL A 15 -0.33 -40.02 -22.54
N GLU A 16 -1.32 -40.23 -23.40
CA GLU A 16 -1.24 -41.18 -24.50
C GLU A 16 -0.67 -40.50 -25.76
N ALA A 17 0.51 -40.96 -26.22
CA ALA A 17 1.18 -40.38 -27.40
C ALA A 17 0.32 -40.43 -28.67
N SER A 18 -0.57 -41.42 -28.81
CA SER A 18 -1.53 -41.55 -29.91
C SER A 18 -2.64 -40.48 -29.93
N MET A 19 -2.82 -39.75 -28.83
CA MET A 19 -3.75 -38.62 -28.70
C MET A 19 -3.03 -37.26 -28.62
N PHE A 20 -1.71 -37.25 -28.82
CA PHE A 20 -0.90 -36.05 -28.82
C PHE A 20 -0.57 -35.67 -30.27
N PHE A 21 -0.83 -34.41 -30.64
CA PHE A 21 -0.73 -33.91 -32.02
C PHE A 21 0.01 -32.57 -32.06
N GLY A 22 0.88 -32.40 -33.05
CA GLY A 22 1.75 -31.25 -33.20
C GLY A 22 2.89 -31.21 -32.17
N ARG A 23 3.54 -30.05 -32.04
CA ARG A 23 4.64 -29.74 -31.11
C ARG A 23 5.99 -30.38 -31.42
N GLU A 24 6.17 -30.97 -32.59
CA GLU A 24 7.47 -31.45 -33.08
C GLU A 24 8.50 -30.31 -33.18
N ASP A 25 8.04 -29.07 -33.38
CA ASP A 25 8.86 -27.86 -33.31
C ASP A 25 9.42 -27.61 -31.90
N VAL A 26 8.61 -27.86 -30.87
CA VAL A 26 8.99 -27.71 -29.45
C VAL A 26 9.94 -28.81 -29.05
N PHE A 27 9.65 -30.08 -29.38
CA PHE A 27 10.56 -31.18 -29.05
C PHE A 27 11.90 -31.06 -29.78
N GLY A 28 11.90 -30.70 -31.07
CA GLY A 28 13.13 -30.42 -31.79
C GLY A 28 13.89 -29.19 -31.26
N TRP A 29 13.20 -28.21 -30.66
CA TRP A 29 13.86 -27.11 -29.93
C TRP A 29 14.47 -27.59 -28.61
N ILE A 30 13.75 -28.38 -27.80
CA ILE A 30 14.28 -28.99 -26.56
C ILE A 30 15.52 -29.83 -26.89
N GLU A 31 15.42 -30.77 -27.83
CA GLU A 31 16.52 -31.66 -28.22
C GLU A 31 17.77 -30.87 -28.63
N ARG A 32 17.66 -29.95 -29.59
CA ARG A 32 18.80 -29.12 -30.06
C ARG A 32 19.42 -28.26 -28.95
N SER A 33 18.62 -27.77 -28.00
CA SER A 33 19.13 -27.02 -26.84
C SER A 33 19.88 -27.94 -25.85
N LEU A 34 19.47 -29.20 -25.72
CA LEU A 34 20.14 -30.20 -24.86
C LEU A 34 21.34 -30.91 -25.54
N GLU A 35 21.47 -30.86 -26.87
CA GLU A 35 22.58 -31.44 -27.65
C GLU A 35 23.70 -30.44 -28.02
N GLY A 36 23.39 -29.13 -28.07
CA GLY A 36 24.21 -28.14 -28.74
C GLY A 36 25.48 -27.72 -28.01
N LYS A 37 26.14 -26.66 -28.54
CA LYS A 37 27.23 -25.94 -27.84
C LYS A 37 26.79 -25.27 -26.52
N TYR A 38 25.49 -25.29 -26.23
CA TYR A 38 24.79 -24.63 -25.13
C TYR A 38 24.38 -25.63 -24.04
N VAL A 39 25.26 -26.60 -23.74
CA VAL A 39 25.08 -27.50 -22.60
C VAL A 39 25.05 -26.68 -21.31
N ASN A 40 24.23 -27.08 -20.33
CA ASN A 40 23.99 -26.42 -19.04
C ASN A 40 23.02 -25.20 -19.04
N HIS A 41 22.32 -24.88 -20.14
CA HIS A 41 21.25 -23.87 -20.08
C HIS A 41 19.95 -24.41 -19.44
N ILE A 42 19.30 -23.56 -18.64
CA ILE A 42 17.92 -23.76 -18.19
C ILE A 42 16.98 -23.63 -19.38
N LEU A 43 16.01 -24.54 -19.54
CA LEU A 43 14.92 -24.38 -20.51
C LEU A 43 13.62 -23.95 -19.83
N VAL A 44 12.88 -23.02 -20.42
CA VAL A 44 11.60 -22.51 -19.90
C VAL A 44 10.50 -22.63 -20.94
N LEU A 45 9.43 -23.35 -20.61
CA LEU A 45 8.21 -23.47 -21.41
C LEU A 45 7.12 -22.57 -20.80
N HIS A 46 6.73 -21.51 -21.50
CA HIS A 46 5.71 -20.55 -21.05
C HIS A 46 4.57 -20.44 -22.08
N GLY A 47 3.49 -19.73 -21.73
CA GLY A 47 2.29 -19.61 -22.58
C GLY A 47 1.00 -19.94 -21.82
N GLN A 48 -0.15 -19.66 -22.44
CA GLN A 48 -1.47 -19.65 -21.79
C GLN A 48 -1.80 -20.86 -20.90
N ARG A 49 -2.70 -20.63 -19.93
CA ARG A 49 -3.34 -21.72 -19.18
C ARG A 49 -4.02 -22.68 -20.17
N ARG A 50 -3.89 -23.99 -19.89
CA ARG A 50 -4.39 -25.09 -20.74
C ARG A 50 -3.79 -25.23 -22.16
N VAL A 51 -2.77 -24.46 -22.57
CA VAL A 51 -2.14 -24.56 -23.92
C VAL A 51 -1.32 -25.85 -24.16
N GLY A 52 -1.16 -26.70 -23.13
CA GLY A 52 -0.59 -28.03 -23.25
C GLY A 52 0.82 -28.22 -22.65
N LYS A 53 1.37 -27.25 -21.90
CA LYS A 53 2.71 -27.33 -21.27
C LYS A 53 2.93 -28.64 -20.49
N THR A 54 2.04 -28.98 -19.57
CA THR A 54 2.05 -30.26 -18.82
C THR A 54 1.97 -31.49 -19.73
N SER A 55 1.25 -31.41 -20.86
CA SER A 55 1.18 -32.50 -21.84
C SER A 55 2.53 -32.66 -22.55
N ILE A 56 3.15 -31.56 -22.99
CA ILE A 56 4.50 -31.56 -23.59
C ILE A 56 5.50 -32.18 -22.61
N LEU A 57 5.51 -31.72 -21.35
CA LEU A 57 6.38 -32.30 -20.31
C LEU A 57 6.12 -33.80 -20.12
N LYS A 58 4.86 -34.26 -20.11
CA LYS A 58 4.54 -35.70 -19.94
C LYS A 58 4.81 -36.55 -21.19
N GLN A 59 5.00 -35.94 -22.36
CA GLN A 59 5.37 -36.62 -23.60
C GLN A 59 6.88 -36.67 -23.87
N ILE A 60 7.71 -35.93 -23.12
CA ILE A 60 9.19 -35.95 -23.24
C ILE A 60 9.78 -37.36 -23.44
N PRO A 61 9.40 -38.41 -22.68
CA PRO A 61 9.97 -39.75 -22.82
C PRO A 61 9.60 -40.49 -24.11
N ASN A 62 8.67 -39.97 -24.90
CA ASN A 62 8.26 -40.51 -26.20
C ASN A 62 8.89 -39.76 -27.40
N PHE A 63 9.52 -38.60 -27.16
CA PHE A 63 10.02 -37.69 -28.20
C PHE A 63 11.50 -37.31 -28.08
N LEU A 64 12.11 -37.40 -26.88
CA LEU A 64 13.56 -37.23 -26.72
C LEU A 64 14.30 -38.59 -26.75
N PRO A 65 15.60 -38.63 -27.11
CA PRO A 65 16.39 -39.86 -27.09
C PRO A 65 16.53 -40.47 -25.69
N ASP A 66 16.47 -41.81 -25.60
CA ASP A 66 16.55 -42.65 -24.39
C ASP A 66 17.63 -42.28 -23.35
N ARG A 67 18.67 -41.52 -23.74
CA ARG A 67 19.75 -41.07 -22.84
C ARG A 67 19.28 -40.04 -21.79
N TYR A 68 18.14 -39.39 -22.00
CA TYR A 68 17.57 -38.42 -21.06
C TYR A 68 16.51 -39.07 -20.17
N ILE A 69 16.82 -39.24 -18.89
CA ILE A 69 15.90 -39.82 -17.91
C ILE A 69 15.09 -38.69 -17.26
N GLN A 70 13.80 -38.60 -17.57
CA GLN A 70 12.95 -37.53 -17.05
C GLN A 70 12.53 -37.76 -15.59
N VAL A 71 12.83 -36.78 -14.73
CA VAL A 71 12.31 -36.71 -13.36
C VAL A 71 11.28 -35.59 -13.31
N PHE A 72 10.01 -35.94 -13.51
CA PHE A 72 8.89 -35.00 -13.54
C PHE A 72 8.43 -34.64 -12.12
N PHE A 73 8.42 -33.34 -11.80
CA PHE A 73 8.00 -32.82 -10.50
C PHE A 73 6.90 -31.77 -10.68
N ASP A 74 5.70 -32.12 -10.21
CA ASP A 74 4.55 -31.22 -10.14
C ASP A 74 4.63 -30.41 -8.84
N LEU A 75 4.64 -29.07 -8.93
CA LEU A 75 4.70 -28.20 -7.76
C LEU A 75 3.32 -27.82 -7.20
N GLN A 76 2.24 -28.04 -7.97
CA GLN A 76 0.89 -27.68 -7.55
C GLN A 76 0.51 -28.42 -6.26
N GLY A 77 0.19 -27.65 -5.21
CA GLY A 77 -0.17 -28.19 -3.89
C GLY A 77 1.00 -28.82 -3.10
N ARG A 78 2.25 -28.64 -3.53
CA ARG A 78 3.45 -29.13 -2.82
C ARG A 78 4.29 -28.02 -2.17
N THR A 79 3.92 -26.77 -2.36
CA THR A 79 4.68 -25.58 -1.96
C THR A 79 4.69 -25.29 -0.46
N GLY A 80 3.69 -25.76 0.30
CA GLY A 80 3.62 -25.66 1.77
C GLY A 80 4.59 -26.60 2.49
N THR A 81 5.90 -26.45 2.26
CA THR A 81 6.95 -27.31 2.79
C THR A 81 8.27 -26.56 2.98
N THR A 82 9.13 -27.10 3.83
CA THR A 82 10.52 -26.69 4.04
C THR A 82 11.46 -27.35 3.02
N LEU A 83 12.63 -26.73 2.79
CA LEU A 83 13.64 -27.18 1.81
C LEU A 83 14.16 -28.61 2.06
N ASP A 84 14.40 -29.03 3.31
CA ASP A 84 14.83 -30.40 3.68
C ASP A 84 13.93 -31.47 3.03
N ARG A 85 12.62 -31.24 3.14
CA ARG A 85 11.58 -32.17 2.73
C ARG A 85 11.39 -32.12 1.22
N PHE A 86 11.59 -30.97 0.60
CA PHE A 86 11.60 -30.82 -0.84
C PHE A 86 12.76 -31.60 -1.47
N LEU A 87 13.99 -31.45 -0.95
CA LEU A 87 15.18 -32.16 -1.44
C LEU A 87 15.04 -33.68 -1.22
N TRP A 88 14.49 -34.12 -0.08
CA TRP A 88 14.17 -35.52 0.16
C TRP A 88 13.10 -36.07 -0.80
N TRP A 89 12.07 -35.29 -1.14
CA TRP A 89 11.08 -35.65 -2.17
C TRP A 89 11.73 -35.77 -3.55
N LEU A 90 12.60 -34.84 -3.94
CA LEU A 90 13.32 -34.88 -5.22
C LEU A 90 14.22 -36.14 -5.31
N ALA A 91 15.02 -36.45 -4.28
CA ALA A 91 15.81 -37.68 -4.22
C ALA A 91 14.96 -38.96 -4.27
N SER A 92 13.80 -38.94 -3.60
CA SER A 92 12.84 -40.04 -3.61
C SER A 92 12.21 -40.26 -4.98
N GLU A 93 11.96 -39.17 -5.72
CA GLU A 93 11.39 -39.22 -7.08
C GLU A 93 12.43 -39.68 -8.11
N ILE A 94 13.67 -39.18 -8.04
CA ILE A 94 14.81 -39.69 -8.82
C ILE A 94 14.94 -41.21 -8.62
N THR A 95 14.93 -41.66 -7.36
CA THR A 95 14.98 -43.08 -6.98
C THR A 95 13.82 -43.88 -7.58
N ARG A 96 12.60 -43.29 -7.62
CA ARG A 96 11.39 -43.94 -8.13
C ARG A 96 11.41 -44.10 -9.66
N THR A 97 11.79 -43.06 -10.38
CA THR A 97 11.93 -43.05 -11.85
C THR A 97 12.99 -44.05 -12.31
N LEU A 98 14.20 -43.98 -11.75
CA LEU A 98 15.33 -44.85 -12.14
C LEU A 98 15.00 -46.34 -11.98
N LYS A 99 14.25 -46.71 -10.93
CA LYS A 99 13.76 -48.07 -10.72
C LYS A 99 12.61 -48.46 -11.66
N ARG A 100 11.73 -47.52 -12.03
CA ARG A 100 10.54 -47.77 -12.86
C ARG A 100 10.88 -47.95 -14.33
N GLU A 101 11.68 -47.04 -14.89
CA GLU A 101 11.96 -46.98 -16.34
C GLU A 101 13.23 -47.73 -16.74
N HIS A 102 14.31 -47.64 -15.96
CA HIS A 102 15.62 -48.21 -16.30
C HIS A 102 16.00 -49.42 -15.43
N GLY A 103 15.16 -49.82 -14.48
CA GLY A 103 15.39 -50.96 -13.59
C GLY A 103 16.56 -50.78 -12.60
N ILE A 104 17.08 -49.56 -12.45
CA ILE A 104 18.24 -49.25 -11.62
C ILE A 104 17.80 -49.24 -10.15
N ASP A 105 18.07 -50.31 -9.42
CA ASP A 105 17.68 -50.40 -8.01
C ASP A 105 18.62 -49.59 -7.09
N LEU A 106 18.00 -48.84 -6.19
CA LEU A 106 18.61 -47.86 -5.29
C LEU A 106 17.98 -47.98 -3.90
N PRO A 107 18.76 -47.75 -2.82
CA PRO A 107 18.16 -47.63 -1.49
C PRO A 107 17.19 -46.44 -1.48
N LYS A 108 16.09 -46.55 -0.73
CA LYS A 108 15.24 -45.38 -0.47
C LYS A 108 16.04 -44.35 0.34
N PRO A 109 16.02 -43.06 -0.02
CA PRO A 109 16.66 -42.03 0.79
C PRO A 109 16.02 -41.97 2.19
N ASP A 110 16.82 -42.00 3.26
CA ASP A 110 16.32 -41.65 4.59
C ASP A 110 16.04 -40.15 4.60
N ARG A 111 15.00 -39.71 5.32
CA ARG A 111 14.69 -38.28 5.45
C ARG A 111 15.76 -37.56 6.27
N LYS A 112 16.37 -38.25 7.25
CA LYS A 112 17.36 -37.65 8.15
C LYS A 112 18.60 -37.14 7.44
N ASP A 113 19.00 -37.79 6.36
CA ASP A 113 20.17 -37.38 5.60
C ASP A 113 19.99 -35.96 5.00
N PHE A 114 18.74 -35.53 4.76
CA PHE A 114 18.40 -34.21 4.21
C PHE A 114 18.12 -33.15 5.28
N GLU A 115 18.32 -33.48 6.57
CA GLU A 115 18.52 -32.45 7.61
C GLU A 115 19.80 -31.65 7.32
N ASP A 116 20.77 -32.24 6.61
CA ASP A 116 21.80 -31.54 5.85
C ASP A 116 21.32 -31.29 4.41
N ILE A 117 21.05 -30.02 4.07
CA ILE A 117 20.63 -29.62 2.71
C ILE A 117 21.70 -29.95 1.66
N GLU A 118 22.98 -30.02 2.02
CA GLU A 118 24.06 -30.30 1.09
C GLU A 118 24.14 -31.77 0.66
N TYR A 119 23.42 -32.66 1.35
CA TYR A 119 23.47 -34.11 1.09
C TYR A 119 23.00 -34.50 -0.31
N LEU A 120 22.05 -33.77 -0.93
CA LEU A 120 21.62 -34.09 -2.30
C LEU A 120 22.78 -33.94 -3.30
N ILE A 121 23.50 -32.82 -3.24
CA ILE A 121 24.62 -32.48 -4.14
C ILE A 121 25.88 -33.28 -3.77
N ASN A 122 26.23 -33.39 -2.48
CA ASN A 122 27.53 -33.94 -2.06
C ASN A 122 27.50 -35.44 -1.71
N GLY A 123 26.32 -36.01 -1.44
CA GLY A 123 26.14 -37.42 -1.08
C GLY A 123 25.34 -38.23 -2.11
N PHE A 124 24.08 -37.87 -2.31
CA PHE A 124 23.12 -38.65 -3.09
C PHE A 124 23.46 -38.69 -4.59
N LEU A 125 23.64 -37.52 -5.23
CA LEU A 125 23.91 -37.43 -6.68
C LEU A 125 25.24 -38.11 -7.08
N PRO A 126 26.37 -37.91 -6.37
CA PRO A 126 27.60 -38.66 -6.62
C PRO A 126 27.43 -40.17 -6.39
N GLY A 127 26.65 -40.55 -5.37
CA GLY A 127 26.33 -41.94 -5.06
C GLY A 127 25.59 -42.67 -6.18
N ILE A 128 24.72 -41.98 -6.93
CA ILE A 128 24.01 -42.56 -8.08
C ILE A 128 24.75 -42.43 -9.41
N ARG A 129 25.67 -41.46 -9.57
CA ARG A 129 26.40 -41.20 -10.84
C ARG A 129 27.07 -42.44 -11.41
N THR A 130 27.67 -43.29 -10.56
CA THR A 130 28.30 -44.56 -10.97
C THR A 130 27.33 -45.61 -11.54
N LYS A 131 26.02 -45.47 -11.29
CA LYS A 131 24.95 -46.32 -11.85
C LYS A 131 24.26 -45.69 -13.06
N LEU A 132 24.36 -44.38 -13.26
CA LEU A 132 23.82 -43.67 -14.41
C LEU A 132 24.70 -43.85 -15.66
N GLY A 133 26.03 -43.90 -15.52
CA GLY A 133 26.93 -44.01 -16.66
C GLY A 133 26.76 -42.82 -17.61
N ASP A 134 26.36 -43.08 -18.85
CA ASP A 134 26.14 -42.07 -19.89
C ASP A 134 24.72 -41.44 -19.87
N TYR A 135 23.83 -41.89 -18.98
CA TYR A 135 22.49 -41.31 -18.83
C TYR A 135 22.53 -39.94 -18.13
N VAL A 136 21.78 -38.97 -18.68
CA VAL A 136 21.60 -37.61 -18.16
C VAL A 136 20.25 -37.52 -17.46
N LEU A 137 20.21 -36.95 -16.25
CA LEU A 137 18.94 -36.70 -15.56
C LEU A 137 18.34 -35.38 -16.06
N LEU A 138 17.10 -35.44 -16.52
CA LEU A 138 16.33 -34.27 -16.98
C LEU A 138 15.28 -33.94 -15.91
N LEU A 139 15.59 -33.00 -15.02
CA LEU A 139 14.70 -32.55 -13.96
C LEU A 139 13.68 -31.57 -14.57
N THR A 140 12.38 -31.92 -14.55
CA THR A 140 11.34 -31.10 -15.17
C THR A 140 10.29 -30.67 -14.15
N PHE A 141 10.21 -29.38 -13.87
CA PHE A 141 9.29 -28.80 -12.89
C PHE A 141 8.08 -28.16 -13.59
N ASP A 142 6.86 -28.48 -13.14
CA ASP A 142 5.61 -27.93 -13.68
C ASP A 142 4.89 -27.04 -12.66
N GLU A 143 4.17 -26.03 -13.17
CA GLU A 143 3.61 -24.88 -12.43
C GLU A 143 4.63 -24.23 -11.46
N PHE A 144 5.80 -23.83 -11.98
CA PHE A 144 6.84 -23.20 -11.16
C PHE A 144 6.45 -21.81 -10.62
N ASP A 145 5.55 -21.11 -11.33
CA ASP A 145 4.88 -19.88 -10.85
C ASP A 145 4.04 -20.07 -9.58
N SER A 146 3.78 -21.32 -9.14
CA SER A 146 3.13 -21.57 -7.85
C SER A 146 3.99 -21.22 -6.62
N LEU A 147 5.29 -20.99 -6.80
CA LEU A 147 6.23 -20.59 -5.74
C LEU A 147 6.17 -19.09 -5.39
N ASP A 148 5.62 -18.26 -6.28
CA ASP A 148 5.71 -16.79 -6.19
C ASP A 148 4.66 -16.15 -5.26
N ARG A 149 4.25 -16.88 -4.22
CA ARG A 149 3.26 -16.42 -3.23
C ARG A 149 3.98 -15.94 -1.96
N PRO A 150 3.62 -14.80 -1.36
CA PRO A 150 4.30 -14.28 -0.16
C PRO A 150 4.45 -15.31 0.97
N GLU A 151 3.39 -16.06 1.28
CA GLU A 151 3.36 -17.16 2.28
C GLU A 151 4.45 -18.24 2.09
N ILE A 152 4.89 -18.43 0.84
CA ILE A 152 5.82 -19.47 0.39
C ILE A 152 7.22 -18.90 0.10
N GLN A 153 7.34 -17.56 0.00
CA GLN A 153 8.53 -16.91 -0.54
C GLN A 153 9.75 -17.11 0.37
N GLU A 154 9.60 -16.88 1.67
CA GLU A 154 10.65 -17.14 2.68
C GLU A 154 10.82 -18.64 2.98
N THR A 155 9.71 -19.38 3.05
CA THR A 155 9.69 -20.75 3.60
C THR A 155 10.19 -21.82 2.62
N LEU A 156 10.04 -21.58 1.32
CA LEU A 156 10.52 -22.45 0.25
C LEU A 156 11.15 -21.71 -0.92
N SER A 157 10.55 -20.64 -1.45
CA SER A 157 10.94 -20.08 -2.76
C SER A 157 12.38 -19.60 -2.80
N GLN A 158 12.75 -18.61 -1.97
CA GLN A 158 14.11 -18.07 -1.93
C GLN A 158 15.16 -19.16 -1.57
N PRO A 159 14.96 -20.01 -0.52
CA PRO A 159 15.86 -21.13 -0.24
C PRO A 159 16.01 -22.10 -1.41
N LEU A 160 14.93 -22.43 -2.12
CA LEU A 160 14.94 -23.36 -3.25
C LEU A 160 15.63 -22.74 -4.48
N ILE A 161 15.42 -21.47 -4.79
CA ILE A 161 16.11 -20.77 -5.89
C ILE A 161 17.62 -20.68 -5.62
N ALA A 162 18.01 -20.31 -4.40
CA ALA A 162 19.42 -20.29 -3.98
C ALA A 162 20.05 -21.70 -4.03
N TYR A 163 19.26 -22.76 -3.81
CA TYR A 163 19.70 -24.14 -3.98
C TYR A 163 19.82 -24.55 -5.46
N LEU A 164 18.81 -24.24 -6.29
CA LEU A 164 18.76 -24.61 -7.70
C LEU A 164 19.88 -23.96 -8.51
N ARG A 165 20.29 -22.72 -8.20
CA ARG A 165 21.48 -22.07 -8.77
C ARG A 165 22.71 -22.99 -8.69
N ARG A 166 22.95 -23.59 -7.52
CA ARG A 166 24.08 -24.51 -7.26
C ARG A 166 23.85 -25.91 -7.82
N LEU A 167 22.60 -26.35 -7.91
CA LEU A 167 22.25 -27.65 -8.47
C LEU A 167 22.47 -27.72 -10.00
N ILE A 168 22.40 -26.59 -10.71
CA ILE A 168 22.67 -26.50 -12.17
C ILE A 168 24.15 -26.72 -12.51
N GLU A 169 25.06 -26.38 -11.61
CA GLU A 169 26.51 -26.59 -11.79
C GLU A 169 26.91 -28.09 -11.73
N VAL A 170 25.99 -28.97 -11.30
CA VAL A 170 26.23 -30.42 -11.20
C VAL A 170 26.12 -31.07 -12.58
N GLU A 171 27.27 -31.44 -13.16
CA GLU A 171 27.37 -32.08 -14.48
C GLU A 171 26.31 -33.17 -14.72
N GLY A 172 25.66 -33.18 -15.88
CA GLY A 172 24.73 -34.25 -16.28
C GLY A 172 23.38 -34.23 -15.53
N LEU A 173 23.06 -33.12 -14.88
CA LEU A 173 21.69 -32.67 -14.71
C LEU A 173 21.34 -31.68 -15.83
N ASN A 174 20.12 -31.74 -16.34
CA ASN A 174 19.52 -30.73 -17.23
C ASN A 174 18.14 -30.34 -16.67
N PHE A 175 17.67 -29.13 -16.97
CA PHE A 175 16.51 -28.53 -16.31
C PHE A 175 15.48 -27.99 -17.30
N ILE A 176 14.21 -28.31 -17.08
CA ILE A 176 13.08 -27.68 -17.79
C ILE A 176 12.06 -27.18 -16.77
N PHE A 177 11.66 -25.93 -16.87
CA PHE A 177 10.61 -25.33 -16.05
C PHE A 177 9.39 -24.98 -16.91
N SER A 178 8.19 -25.16 -16.36
CA SER A 178 6.93 -24.70 -16.96
C SER A 178 6.32 -23.61 -16.10
N ILE A 179 6.04 -22.47 -16.71
CA ILE A 179 5.57 -21.22 -16.08
C ILE A 179 4.24 -20.83 -16.70
N GLY A 180 3.33 -20.22 -15.92
CA GLY A 180 2.18 -19.43 -16.36
C GLY A 180 2.46 -18.38 -17.46
N SER A 181 1.43 -17.61 -17.82
CA SER A 181 1.52 -16.56 -18.86
C SER A 181 0.50 -15.45 -18.68
N SER A 182 0.03 -15.23 -17.45
CA SER A 182 -0.35 -13.89 -17.00
C SER A 182 0.90 -13.03 -17.17
N GLY A 183 0.86 -11.93 -17.93
CA GLY A 183 2.07 -11.20 -18.36
C GLY A 183 2.94 -10.79 -17.17
N ASP A 184 2.27 -10.22 -16.16
CA ASP A 184 2.81 -9.84 -14.86
C ASP A 184 3.67 -10.94 -14.23
N LYS A 185 3.29 -12.22 -14.37
CA LYS A 185 4.01 -13.35 -13.74
C LYS A 185 5.27 -13.75 -14.48
N LEU A 186 5.42 -13.48 -15.77
CA LEU A 186 6.69 -13.75 -16.43
C LEU A 186 7.71 -12.66 -16.07
N GLU A 187 7.26 -11.42 -16.01
CA GLU A 187 8.11 -10.25 -15.72
C GLU A 187 8.43 -10.14 -14.23
N ASN A 188 7.44 -10.28 -13.33
CA ASN A 188 7.69 -10.32 -11.88
C ASN A 188 8.52 -11.53 -11.47
N MET A 189 8.39 -12.68 -12.15
CA MET A 189 9.28 -13.83 -11.90
C MET A 189 10.67 -13.63 -12.52
N GLN A 190 10.80 -12.84 -13.59
CA GLN A 190 12.10 -12.38 -14.09
C GLN A 190 12.73 -11.32 -13.17
N ALA A 191 11.96 -10.53 -12.42
CA ALA A 191 12.46 -9.55 -11.44
C ALA A 191 12.79 -10.17 -10.08
N SER A 192 11.90 -11.00 -9.53
CA SER A 192 12.08 -11.68 -8.24
C SER A 192 13.20 -12.73 -8.25
N TYR A 193 13.56 -13.26 -9.42
CA TYR A 193 14.54 -14.35 -9.55
C TYR A 193 15.56 -14.11 -10.69
N THR A 194 15.84 -12.84 -11.05
CA THR A 194 16.62 -12.43 -12.23
C THR A 194 17.83 -13.30 -12.51
N ASP A 195 18.82 -13.35 -11.63
CA ASP A 195 20.08 -14.06 -11.88
C ASP A 195 19.91 -15.57 -12.08
N PHE A 196 18.80 -16.16 -11.62
CA PHE A 196 18.52 -17.58 -11.84
C PHE A 196 18.01 -17.83 -13.27
N PHE A 197 17.12 -16.99 -13.80
CA PHE A 197 16.57 -17.17 -15.16
C PHE A 197 17.21 -16.30 -16.25
N LYS A 198 18.13 -15.37 -15.92
CA LYS A 198 18.85 -14.50 -16.87
C LYS A 198 19.62 -15.23 -17.98
N SER A 199 19.99 -16.49 -17.75
CA SER A 199 20.65 -17.37 -18.72
C SER A 199 19.71 -18.42 -19.34
N ALA A 200 18.42 -18.40 -19.01
CA ALA A 200 17.46 -19.40 -19.47
C ALA A 200 17.04 -19.18 -20.93
N LEU A 201 16.76 -20.29 -21.62
CA LEU A 201 16.23 -20.29 -22.98
C LEU A 201 14.71 -20.48 -22.92
N TYR A 202 13.97 -19.47 -23.37
CA TYR A 202 12.51 -19.43 -23.31
C TYR A 202 11.86 -19.95 -24.61
N ARG A 203 10.71 -20.63 -24.47
CA ARG A 203 9.85 -21.06 -25.59
C ARG A 203 8.38 -20.82 -25.26
N LYS A 204 7.76 -19.83 -25.94
CA LYS A 204 6.30 -19.63 -25.93
C LYS A 204 5.64 -20.81 -26.63
N ILE A 205 4.75 -21.51 -25.93
CA ILE A 205 3.93 -22.58 -26.48
C ILE A 205 2.70 -21.96 -27.14
N SER A 206 2.75 -21.83 -28.47
CA SER A 206 1.68 -21.30 -29.32
C SER A 206 0.45 -22.23 -29.39
N PHE A 207 -0.60 -21.85 -30.13
CA PHE A 207 -1.73 -22.73 -30.43
C PHE A 207 -1.37 -23.76 -31.51
N LEU A 208 -2.28 -24.70 -31.83
CA LEU A 208 -2.08 -25.72 -32.86
C LEU A 208 -2.18 -25.13 -34.27
N THR A 209 -1.40 -25.65 -35.22
CA THR A 209 -1.52 -25.25 -36.63
C THR A 209 -2.80 -25.80 -37.25
N LYS A 210 -3.19 -25.32 -38.45
CA LYS A 210 -4.37 -25.83 -39.16
C LYS A 210 -4.28 -27.35 -39.44
N ASP A 211 -3.08 -27.82 -39.77
CA ASP A 211 -2.82 -29.24 -40.05
C ASP A 211 -2.89 -30.07 -38.75
N ASP A 212 -2.39 -29.54 -37.63
CA ASP A 212 -2.50 -30.16 -36.31
C ASP A 212 -3.96 -30.24 -35.83
N ILE A 213 -4.75 -29.18 -36.05
CA ILE A 213 -6.19 -29.17 -35.77
C ILE A 213 -6.87 -30.25 -36.60
N GLN A 214 -6.63 -30.31 -37.91
CA GLN A 214 -7.21 -31.33 -38.79
C GLN A 214 -6.83 -32.74 -38.32
N HIS A 215 -5.56 -32.97 -37.93
CA HIS A 215 -5.11 -34.24 -37.37
C HIS A 215 -5.81 -34.61 -36.06
N LEU A 216 -5.87 -33.68 -35.09
CA LEU A 216 -6.51 -33.88 -33.79
C LEU A 216 -8.02 -34.14 -33.94
N VAL A 217 -8.69 -33.39 -34.82
CA VAL A 217 -10.13 -33.50 -35.07
C VAL A 217 -10.47 -34.82 -35.79
N THR A 218 -9.64 -35.33 -36.69
CA THR A 218 -10.01 -36.46 -37.58
C THR A 218 -9.38 -37.81 -37.25
N LYS A 219 -8.12 -37.88 -36.79
CA LYS A 219 -7.42 -39.16 -36.58
C LYS A 219 -7.99 -40.02 -35.43
N PRO A 220 -8.37 -39.47 -34.25
CA PRO A 220 -8.89 -40.26 -33.13
C PRO A 220 -10.19 -41.04 -33.41
N ILE A 221 -10.90 -40.68 -34.48
CA ILE A 221 -12.19 -41.24 -34.88
C ILE A 221 -12.18 -41.81 -36.30
N GLU A 222 -11.01 -42.00 -36.91
CA GLU A 222 -10.88 -42.34 -38.33
C GLU A 222 -11.69 -43.61 -38.69
N GLY A 223 -12.63 -43.46 -39.63
CA GLY A 223 -13.53 -44.55 -40.05
C GLY A 223 -14.73 -44.83 -39.12
N LEU A 224 -14.88 -44.10 -38.00
CA LEU A 224 -16.04 -44.19 -37.09
C LEU A 224 -17.08 -43.10 -37.37
N ILE A 225 -16.62 -41.85 -37.47
CA ILE A 225 -17.38 -40.63 -37.75
C ILE A 225 -16.60 -39.84 -38.83
N GLN A 226 -17.29 -39.06 -39.65
CA GLN A 226 -16.73 -38.25 -40.73
C GLN A 226 -17.10 -36.78 -40.51
N TYR A 227 -16.11 -35.91 -40.39
CA TYR A 227 -16.31 -34.46 -40.46
C TYR A 227 -16.42 -33.99 -41.90
N GLU A 228 -17.26 -32.98 -42.15
CA GLU A 228 -17.17 -32.15 -43.35
C GLU A 228 -15.98 -31.19 -43.25
N GLU A 229 -15.37 -30.84 -44.38
CA GLU A 229 -14.22 -29.90 -44.45
C GLU A 229 -14.56 -28.55 -43.80
N GLU A 230 -15.78 -28.07 -44.04
CA GLU A 230 -16.35 -26.85 -43.46
C GLU A 230 -16.54 -26.94 -41.94
N ALA A 231 -16.87 -28.12 -41.40
CA ALA A 231 -16.97 -28.34 -39.96
C ALA A 231 -15.59 -28.27 -39.29
N VAL A 232 -14.56 -28.89 -39.89
CA VAL A 232 -13.17 -28.79 -39.39
C VAL A 232 -12.68 -27.34 -39.46
N ARG A 233 -12.96 -26.61 -40.55
CA ARG A 233 -12.66 -25.17 -40.67
C ARG A 233 -13.31 -24.38 -39.54
N ARG A 234 -14.61 -24.61 -39.30
CA ARG A 234 -15.39 -23.87 -38.29
C ARG A 234 -14.92 -24.15 -36.86
N ILE A 235 -14.58 -25.40 -36.53
CA ILE A 235 -13.93 -25.76 -35.24
C ILE A 235 -12.60 -25.00 -35.07
N GLY A 236 -11.80 -24.94 -36.14
CA GLY A 236 -10.54 -24.19 -36.17
C GLY A 236 -10.72 -22.69 -35.95
N GLU A 237 -11.80 -22.09 -36.45
CA GLU A 237 -12.12 -20.66 -36.26
C GLU A 237 -12.66 -20.33 -34.86
N ILE A 238 -13.49 -21.21 -34.30
CA ILE A 238 -14.07 -21.02 -32.96
C ILE A 238 -13.00 -21.14 -31.87
N THR A 239 -12.08 -22.12 -32.03
CA THR A 239 -11.08 -22.47 -31.01
C THR A 239 -9.70 -21.88 -31.26
N SER A 240 -9.43 -21.36 -32.47
CA SER A 240 -8.11 -20.93 -32.97
C SER A 240 -6.98 -21.94 -32.72
N GLY A 241 -7.30 -23.22 -32.63
CA GLY A 241 -6.33 -24.27 -32.32
C GLY A 241 -5.86 -24.34 -30.87
N HIS A 242 -6.52 -23.65 -29.93
CA HIS A 242 -6.21 -23.81 -28.51
C HIS A 242 -6.56 -25.25 -28.06
N PRO A 243 -5.57 -26.09 -27.67
CA PRO A 243 -5.76 -27.54 -27.58
C PRO A 243 -6.92 -28.00 -26.69
N TYR A 244 -7.14 -27.32 -25.57
CA TYR A 244 -8.22 -27.66 -24.64
C TYR A 244 -9.60 -27.38 -25.24
N PHE A 245 -9.77 -26.23 -25.90
CA PHE A 245 -11.05 -25.87 -26.51
C PHE A 245 -11.30 -26.71 -27.78
N THR A 246 -10.27 -27.04 -28.56
CA THR A 246 -10.41 -27.97 -29.71
C THR A 246 -10.83 -29.37 -29.22
N GLN A 247 -10.22 -29.91 -28.15
CA GLN A 247 -10.66 -31.20 -27.59
C GLN A 247 -12.04 -31.13 -26.92
N LEU A 248 -12.40 -30.03 -26.25
CA LEU A 248 -13.73 -29.86 -25.65
C LEU A 248 -14.83 -29.81 -26.73
N MET A 249 -14.59 -29.06 -27.81
CA MET A 249 -15.47 -29.02 -28.98
C MET A 249 -15.66 -30.42 -29.58
N CYS A 250 -14.56 -31.16 -29.81
CA CYS A 250 -14.64 -32.54 -30.31
C CYS A 250 -15.33 -33.50 -29.33
N HIS A 251 -15.18 -33.29 -28.02
CA HIS A 251 -15.85 -34.09 -26.98
C HIS A 251 -17.36 -33.90 -27.01
N GLU A 252 -17.86 -32.66 -27.09
CA GLU A 252 -19.30 -32.41 -27.19
C GLU A 252 -19.87 -32.83 -28.54
N LEU A 253 -19.14 -32.64 -29.64
CA LEU A 253 -19.54 -33.13 -30.97
C LEU A 253 -19.66 -34.66 -31.04
N PHE A 254 -18.67 -35.40 -30.51
CA PHE A 254 -18.77 -36.85 -30.41
C PHE A 254 -19.96 -37.28 -29.52
N SER A 255 -20.20 -36.55 -28.43
CA SER A 255 -21.36 -36.76 -27.56
C SER A 255 -22.68 -36.42 -28.26
N HIS A 256 -22.69 -35.44 -29.17
CA HIS A 256 -23.82 -35.09 -30.02
C HIS A 256 -24.15 -36.21 -31.01
N CYS A 257 -23.15 -36.73 -31.74
CA CYS A 257 -23.30 -37.91 -32.61
C CYS A 257 -23.79 -39.15 -31.84
N GLN A 258 -23.39 -39.34 -30.57
CA GLN A 258 -23.93 -40.39 -29.72
C GLN A 258 -25.41 -40.17 -29.32
N LYS A 259 -25.86 -38.92 -29.18
CA LYS A 259 -27.27 -38.55 -28.92
C LYS A 259 -28.14 -38.70 -30.18
N THR A 260 -27.70 -38.20 -31.34
CA THR A 260 -28.48 -38.18 -32.59
C THR A 260 -28.43 -39.48 -33.37
N GLY A 261 -27.29 -40.18 -33.32
CA GLY A 261 -27.02 -41.37 -34.12
C GLY A 261 -26.40 -41.10 -35.49
N ASP A 262 -26.20 -39.84 -35.88
CA ASP A 262 -25.50 -39.48 -37.12
C ASP A 262 -23.98 -39.71 -37.00
N ARG A 263 -23.35 -40.00 -38.14
CA ARG A 263 -21.90 -40.20 -38.28
C ARG A 263 -21.25 -39.14 -39.17
N THR A 264 -22.01 -38.18 -39.65
CA THR A 264 -21.53 -36.99 -40.33
C THR A 264 -21.55 -35.84 -39.33
N ILE A 265 -20.54 -34.97 -39.33
CA ILE A 265 -20.55 -33.72 -38.58
C ILE A 265 -20.42 -32.57 -39.59
N SER A 266 -21.49 -31.78 -39.70
CA SER A 266 -21.57 -30.56 -40.48
C SER A 266 -21.18 -29.34 -39.65
N ALA A 267 -21.12 -28.15 -40.26
CA ALA A 267 -20.94 -26.91 -39.51
C ALA A 267 -22.19 -26.52 -38.68
N GLU A 268 -23.39 -26.99 -39.02
CA GLU A 268 -24.59 -26.76 -38.21
C GLU A 268 -24.50 -27.50 -36.87
N ASP A 269 -23.92 -28.70 -36.85
CA ASP A 269 -23.66 -29.47 -35.63
C ASP A 269 -22.63 -28.78 -34.71
N VAL A 270 -21.66 -28.06 -35.29
CA VAL A 270 -20.65 -27.28 -34.55
C VAL A 270 -21.28 -26.08 -33.84
N GLU A 271 -22.18 -25.35 -34.50
CA GLU A 271 -22.95 -24.29 -33.85
C GLU A 271 -23.90 -24.86 -32.77
N ALA A 272 -24.52 -26.02 -33.03
CA ALA A 272 -25.49 -26.65 -32.14
C ALA A 272 -24.93 -27.16 -30.80
N VAL A 273 -23.60 -27.20 -30.61
CA VAL A 273 -22.95 -27.55 -29.34
C VAL A 273 -22.23 -26.37 -28.67
N LEU A 274 -22.28 -25.16 -29.23
CA LEU A 274 -21.55 -24.01 -28.68
C LEU A 274 -21.93 -23.68 -27.23
N GLU A 275 -23.21 -23.83 -26.86
CA GLU A 275 -23.69 -23.58 -25.50
C GLU A 275 -23.13 -24.61 -24.50
N ASP A 276 -23.23 -25.92 -24.80
CA ASP A 276 -22.60 -27.03 -24.04
C ASP A 276 -21.09 -26.77 -23.85
N VAL A 277 -20.39 -26.30 -24.89
CA VAL A 277 -18.94 -26.03 -24.88
C VAL A 277 -18.58 -24.78 -24.07
N VAL A 278 -19.38 -23.71 -24.12
CA VAL A 278 -19.16 -22.48 -23.32
C VAL A 278 -19.46 -22.73 -21.84
N GLU A 279 -20.52 -23.46 -21.50
CA GLU A 279 -20.82 -23.86 -20.12
C GLU A 279 -19.64 -24.65 -19.53
N ARG A 280 -19.22 -25.73 -20.19
CA ARG A 280 -18.11 -26.58 -19.74
C ARG A 280 -16.75 -25.88 -19.77
N GLY A 281 -16.56 -24.93 -20.69
CA GLY A 281 -15.37 -24.11 -20.82
C GLY A 281 -15.25 -23.00 -19.76
N THR A 282 -16.36 -22.60 -19.13
CA THR A 282 -16.50 -21.41 -18.29
C THR A 282 -15.40 -21.25 -17.24
N VAL A 283 -14.97 -22.31 -16.56
CA VAL A 283 -13.92 -22.23 -15.52
C VAL A 283 -12.58 -21.69 -16.07
N ASN A 284 -12.26 -21.94 -17.35
CA ASN A 284 -11.02 -21.46 -17.95
C ASN A 284 -11.21 -20.08 -18.64
N LEU A 285 -12.42 -19.72 -19.04
CA LEU A 285 -12.75 -18.41 -19.62
C LEU A 285 -12.90 -17.35 -18.51
N LYS A 286 -13.61 -17.68 -17.42
CA LYS A 286 -13.68 -16.86 -16.20
C LYS A 286 -12.30 -16.59 -15.60
N PHE A 287 -11.37 -17.55 -15.66
CA PHE A 287 -9.99 -17.31 -15.20
C PHE A 287 -9.29 -16.16 -15.95
N VAL A 288 -9.59 -15.95 -17.23
CA VAL A 288 -9.06 -14.83 -18.01
C VAL A 288 -9.70 -13.49 -17.62
N TRP A 289 -10.97 -13.51 -17.18
CA TRP A 289 -11.66 -12.34 -16.62
C TRP A 289 -11.17 -11.99 -15.20
N ASP A 290 -10.91 -13.01 -14.38
CA ASP A 290 -10.49 -12.85 -12.99
C ASP A 290 -9.01 -12.41 -12.85
N GLU A 291 -8.18 -12.64 -13.88
CA GLU A 291 -6.81 -12.09 -14.00
C GLU A 291 -6.72 -10.82 -14.86
N ALA A 292 -7.85 -10.17 -15.16
CA ALA A 292 -7.87 -8.90 -15.88
C ALA A 292 -7.93 -7.70 -14.92
N SER A 293 -7.24 -6.60 -15.25
CA SER A 293 -7.44 -5.31 -14.58
C SER A 293 -8.83 -4.73 -14.89
N ASP A 294 -9.28 -3.73 -14.15
CA ASP A 294 -10.63 -3.17 -14.37
C ASP A 294 -10.76 -2.46 -15.72
N LEU A 295 -9.68 -1.84 -16.22
CA LEU A 295 -9.64 -1.31 -17.58
C LEU A 295 -9.62 -2.44 -18.63
N GLU A 296 -8.87 -3.52 -18.41
CA GLU A 296 -8.92 -4.72 -19.27
C GLU A 296 -10.32 -5.34 -19.30
N LYS A 297 -11.03 -5.44 -18.17
CA LYS A 297 -12.42 -5.92 -18.10
C LYS A 297 -13.37 -5.05 -18.92
N TRP A 298 -13.26 -3.72 -18.79
CA TRP A 298 -14.02 -2.77 -19.60
C TRP A 298 -13.75 -2.93 -21.10
N ILE A 299 -12.49 -3.04 -21.50
CA ILE A 299 -12.07 -3.31 -22.89
C ILE A 299 -12.67 -4.63 -23.40
N LEU A 300 -12.50 -5.72 -22.65
CA LEU A 300 -12.99 -7.05 -23.01
C LEU A 300 -14.52 -7.07 -23.17
N ALA A 301 -15.27 -6.47 -22.26
CA ALA A 301 -16.73 -6.39 -22.34
C ALA A 301 -17.21 -5.57 -23.56
N THR A 302 -16.51 -4.46 -23.85
CA THR A 302 -16.83 -3.55 -24.95
C THR A 302 -16.54 -4.20 -26.31
N LEU A 303 -15.34 -4.77 -26.50
CA LEU A 303 -14.97 -5.52 -27.70
C LEU A 303 -15.83 -6.77 -27.91
N ALA A 304 -16.33 -7.39 -26.82
CA ALA A 304 -17.24 -8.52 -26.93
C ALA A 304 -18.59 -8.13 -27.54
N GLN A 305 -19.08 -6.91 -27.31
CA GLN A 305 -20.27 -6.41 -28.00
C GLN A 305 -19.96 -6.04 -29.45
N MET A 306 -18.85 -5.33 -29.71
CA MET A 306 -18.48 -4.82 -31.03
C MET A 306 -18.01 -5.88 -32.05
N ASP A 307 -17.49 -7.04 -31.58
CA ASP A 307 -16.81 -8.06 -32.40
C ASP A 307 -15.44 -7.60 -32.96
N GLY A 308 -14.67 -6.89 -32.12
CA GLY A 308 -13.44 -6.20 -32.51
C GLY A 308 -13.70 -4.74 -32.90
N GLY A 309 -12.70 -4.07 -33.47
CA GLY A 309 -12.74 -2.65 -33.83
C GLY A 309 -11.34 -2.02 -33.71
N ASP A 310 -11.13 -0.84 -34.28
CA ASP A 310 -9.87 -0.13 -34.05
C ASP A 310 -9.81 0.54 -32.66
N ASN A 311 -8.64 1.07 -32.28
CA ASN A 311 -8.45 1.67 -30.95
C ASN A 311 -9.29 2.96 -30.77
N GLN A 312 -9.65 3.68 -31.84
CA GLN A 312 -10.49 4.88 -31.76
C GLN A 312 -11.97 4.50 -31.60
N GLU A 313 -12.45 3.50 -32.33
CA GLU A 313 -13.80 2.93 -32.13
C GLU A 313 -13.99 2.42 -30.69
N LEU A 314 -12.97 1.73 -30.16
CA LEU A 314 -12.95 1.25 -28.77
C LEU A 314 -12.91 2.41 -27.75
N ALA A 315 -12.04 3.41 -27.95
CA ALA A 315 -11.96 4.57 -27.08
C ALA A 315 -13.29 5.36 -27.04
N GLN A 316 -13.94 5.55 -28.19
CA GLN A 316 -15.26 6.18 -28.25
C GLN A 316 -16.30 5.33 -27.49
N ALA A 317 -16.36 4.02 -27.73
CA ALA A 317 -17.33 3.15 -27.05
C ALA A 317 -17.15 3.15 -25.52
N LEU A 318 -15.91 3.09 -25.02
CA LEU A 318 -15.59 3.21 -23.59
C LEU A 318 -15.99 4.58 -23.02
N THR A 319 -15.78 5.66 -23.78
CA THR A 319 -16.20 7.02 -23.40
C THR A 319 -17.73 7.14 -23.32
N GLU A 320 -18.47 6.49 -24.24
CA GLU A 320 -19.94 6.39 -24.19
C GLU A 320 -20.42 5.58 -22.97
N GLN A 321 -19.64 4.57 -22.53
CA GLN A 321 -19.85 3.88 -21.25
C GLN A 321 -19.43 4.69 -20.02
N HIS A 322 -18.98 5.95 -20.19
CA HIS A 322 -18.52 6.86 -19.13
C HIS A 322 -17.23 6.41 -18.40
N VAL A 323 -16.49 5.44 -18.96
CA VAL A 323 -15.21 4.95 -18.43
C VAL A 323 -14.15 6.04 -18.58
N ARG A 324 -13.35 6.26 -17.53
CA ARG A 324 -12.20 7.17 -17.55
C ARG A 324 -10.91 6.39 -17.72
N PHE A 325 -10.07 6.81 -18.65
CA PHE A 325 -8.77 6.25 -18.99
C PHE A 325 -7.91 7.34 -19.64
N SER A 326 -6.57 7.19 -19.66
CA SER A 326 -5.72 7.90 -20.61
C SER A 326 -5.47 7.03 -21.86
N GLU A 327 -5.11 7.64 -23.00
CA GLU A 327 -4.76 6.87 -24.19
C GLU A 327 -3.53 5.95 -23.98
N PRO A 328 -2.48 6.34 -23.23
CA PRO A 328 -1.43 5.42 -22.78
C PRO A 328 -1.96 4.21 -21.98
N ASP A 329 -2.85 4.41 -21.00
CA ASP A 329 -3.42 3.30 -20.21
C ASP A 329 -4.22 2.33 -21.09
N LEU A 330 -5.04 2.88 -22.00
CA LEU A 330 -5.84 2.10 -22.95
C LEU A 330 -4.94 1.29 -23.90
N ASN A 331 -3.93 1.92 -24.49
CA ASN A 331 -3.00 1.25 -25.40
C ASN A 331 -2.17 0.19 -24.65
N SER A 332 -1.71 0.46 -23.43
CA SER A 332 -1.01 -0.49 -22.57
C SER A 332 -1.88 -1.71 -22.22
N ALA A 333 -3.14 -1.49 -21.81
CA ALA A 333 -4.08 -2.58 -21.53
C ALA A 333 -4.41 -3.41 -22.78
N ILE A 334 -4.54 -2.79 -23.96
CA ILE A 334 -4.72 -3.49 -25.23
C ILE A 334 -3.48 -4.34 -25.57
N LEU A 335 -2.27 -3.82 -25.39
CA LEU A 335 -1.02 -4.55 -25.61
C LEU A 335 -0.90 -5.75 -24.66
N HIS A 336 -1.15 -5.56 -23.36
CA HIS A 336 -1.11 -6.64 -22.37
C HIS A 336 -2.10 -7.77 -22.70
N LEU A 337 -3.31 -7.43 -23.16
CA LEU A 337 -4.30 -8.41 -23.65
C LEU A 337 -3.87 -9.12 -24.95
N ARG A 338 -3.05 -8.50 -25.81
CA ARG A 338 -2.47 -9.15 -27.00
C ARG A 338 -1.32 -10.08 -26.62
N ASP A 339 -0.41 -9.67 -25.74
CA ASP A 339 0.72 -10.50 -25.29
C ASP A 339 0.29 -11.74 -24.48
N LYS A 340 -0.80 -11.60 -23.70
CA LYS A 340 -1.55 -12.70 -23.07
C LYS A 340 -2.21 -13.68 -24.09
N ASP A 341 -2.11 -13.45 -25.41
CA ASP A 341 -2.81 -14.13 -26.50
C ASP A 341 -4.36 -14.11 -26.39
N ILE A 342 -4.95 -13.06 -25.80
CA ILE A 342 -6.41 -12.91 -25.62
C ILE A 342 -7.02 -12.16 -26.81
N LEU A 343 -6.39 -11.06 -27.23
CA LEU A 343 -6.76 -10.25 -28.39
C LEU A 343 -5.75 -10.42 -29.54
N ARG A 344 -6.22 -10.16 -30.76
CA ARG A 344 -5.42 -10.03 -31.99
C ARG A 344 -5.06 -8.57 -32.24
N ASP A 345 -4.22 -8.34 -33.25
CA ASP A 345 -3.84 -7.02 -33.74
C ASP A 345 -5.04 -6.16 -34.20
N ASP A 346 -6.14 -6.80 -34.63
CA ASP A 346 -7.42 -6.16 -35.01
C ASP A 346 -8.45 -6.11 -33.86
N ASN A 347 -7.97 -6.24 -32.61
CA ASN A 347 -8.75 -6.30 -31.36
C ASN A 347 -9.86 -7.36 -31.33
N ARG A 348 -9.89 -8.31 -32.27
CA ARG A 348 -10.75 -9.49 -32.17
C ARG A 348 -10.19 -10.46 -31.15
N PHE A 349 -11.06 -11.15 -30.43
CA PHE A 349 -10.69 -12.26 -29.57
C PHE A 349 -9.94 -13.33 -30.37
N VAL A 350 -8.79 -13.78 -29.86
CA VAL A 350 -8.07 -14.90 -30.47
C VAL A 350 -8.94 -16.16 -30.40
N ILE A 351 -9.56 -16.43 -29.26
CA ILE A 351 -10.48 -17.56 -29.04
C ILE A 351 -11.92 -17.06 -29.03
N HIS A 352 -12.72 -17.40 -30.06
CA HIS A 352 -14.09 -16.89 -30.22
C HIS A 352 -15.02 -17.28 -29.05
N LEU A 353 -14.78 -18.42 -28.39
CA LEU A 353 -15.49 -18.83 -27.18
C LEU A 353 -15.41 -17.81 -26.03
N MET A 354 -14.32 -17.03 -25.95
CA MET A 354 -14.20 -15.94 -24.95
C MET A 354 -15.23 -14.84 -25.22
N ARG A 355 -15.39 -14.43 -26.48
CA ARG A 355 -16.43 -13.45 -26.87
C ARG A 355 -17.83 -13.96 -26.53
N LEU A 356 -18.14 -15.20 -26.90
CA LEU A 356 -19.45 -15.80 -26.61
C LEU A 356 -19.71 -15.86 -25.10
N TRP A 357 -18.72 -16.29 -24.31
CA TRP A 357 -18.83 -16.34 -22.86
C TRP A 357 -19.05 -14.95 -22.25
N LEU A 358 -18.33 -13.91 -22.71
CA LEU A 358 -18.50 -12.54 -22.26
C LEU A 358 -19.91 -12.01 -22.58
N VAL A 359 -20.39 -12.15 -23.82
CA VAL A 359 -21.74 -11.71 -24.21
C VAL A 359 -22.84 -12.36 -23.35
N THR A 360 -22.67 -13.63 -22.96
CA THR A 360 -23.63 -14.35 -22.12
C THR A 360 -23.49 -14.07 -20.62
N ASN A 361 -22.28 -13.88 -20.08
CA ASN A 361 -22.00 -13.87 -18.63
C ASN A 361 -21.53 -12.52 -18.06
N ARG A 362 -21.05 -11.62 -18.93
CA ARG A 362 -20.51 -10.28 -18.66
C ARG A 362 -20.98 -9.25 -19.73
N PRO A 363 -22.31 -9.06 -19.90
CA PRO A 363 -22.82 -7.95 -20.70
C PRO A 363 -22.42 -6.60 -20.05
N ILE A 364 -22.26 -5.55 -20.87
CA ILE A 364 -21.66 -4.28 -20.45
C ILE A 364 -22.35 -3.64 -19.23
N ASP A 365 -23.67 -3.75 -19.09
CA ASP A 365 -24.39 -3.19 -17.94
C ASP A 365 -24.06 -3.92 -16.62
N ARG A 366 -23.86 -5.24 -16.67
CA ARG A 366 -23.40 -6.02 -15.51
C ARG A 366 -21.93 -5.74 -15.18
N VAL A 367 -21.13 -5.41 -16.19
CA VAL A 367 -19.73 -5.01 -16.01
C VAL A 367 -19.66 -3.60 -15.41
N ARG A 368 -20.61 -2.72 -15.77
CA ARG A 368 -20.82 -1.43 -15.13
C ARG A 368 -21.19 -1.61 -13.66
N GLU A 369 -22.14 -2.49 -13.34
CA GLU A 369 -22.46 -2.85 -11.95
C GLU A 369 -21.24 -3.42 -11.18
N GLU A 370 -20.47 -4.33 -11.80
CA GLU A 370 -19.28 -4.96 -11.20
C GLU A 370 -18.10 -3.98 -10.96
N LEU A 371 -18.08 -2.81 -11.63
CA LEU A 371 -16.94 -1.89 -11.62
C LEU A 371 -17.25 -0.44 -11.20
N GLU A 372 -18.50 0.05 -11.26
CA GLU A 372 -18.87 1.38 -10.73
C GLU A 372 -18.96 1.40 -9.20
N GLU A 373 -19.11 0.26 -8.53
CA GLU A 373 -18.96 0.17 -7.08
C GLU A 373 -17.50 0.45 -6.63
N VAL A 374 -16.55 0.23 -7.53
CA VAL A 374 -15.09 0.35 -7.34
C VAL A 374 -14.63 1.79 -7.62
N ASN A 375 -15.08 2.74 -6.79
CA ASN A 375 -14.46 4.07 -6.76
C ASN A 375 -13.05 3.94 -6.13
N PRO A 376 -11.94 4.19 -6.85
CA PRO A 376 -10.60 3.91 -6.32
C PRO A 376 -10.24 4.73 -5.07
N ILE A 377 -10.80 5.93 -4.93
CA ILE A 377 -10.58 6.79 -3.76
C ILE A 377 -11.37 6.25 -2.55
N ALA A 378 -12.59 5.74 -2.77
CA ALA A 378 -13.34 5.05 -1.72
C ALA A 378 -12.63 3.75 -1.29
N ASN A 379 -12.09 2.98 -2.24
CA ASN A 379 -11.28 1.80 -1.93
C ASN A 379 -10.04 2.17 -1.11
N ARG A 380 -9.32 3.25 -1.46
CA ARG A 380 -8.15 3.69 -0.69
C ARG A 380 -8.52 4.07 0.75
N PHE A 381 -9.67 4.70 0.97
CA PHE A 381 -10.18 4.95 2.31
C PHE A 381 -10.59 3.66 3.05
N ILE A 382 -11.09 2.64 2.36
CA ILE A 382 -11.34 1.33 2.96
C ILE A 382 -10.03 0.62 3.34
N GLU A 383 -8.98 0.71 2.52
CA GLU A 383 -7.65 0.17 2.85
C GLU A 383 -7.07 0.82 4.11
N ILE A 384 -7.15 2.15 4.21
CA ILE A 384 -6.70 2.92 5.38
C ILE A 384 -7.54 2.54 6.62
N GLY A 385 -8.87 2.42 6.48
CA GLY A 385 -9.73 1.95 7.56
C GLY A 385 -9.48 0.50 7.98
N ASP A 386 -9.14 -0.38 7.04
CA ASP A 386 -8.72 -1.77 7.31
C ASP A 386 -7.41 -1.76 8.13
N GLU A 387 -6.44 -0.91 7.78
CA GLU A 387 -5.18 -0.75 8.52
C GLU A 387 -5.38 -0.21 9.94
N TYR A 388 -6.21 0.84 10.14
CA TYR A 388 -6.51 1.34 11.49
C TYR A 388 -7.29 0.31 12.34
N ARG A 389 -8.22 -0.46 11.77
CA ARG A 389 -8.88 -1.57 12.50
C ARG A 389 -7.85 -2.60 12.96
N ASP A 390 -6.94 -3.01 12.08
CA ASP A 390 -5.96 -4.06 12.38
C ASP A 390 -4.91 -3.61 13.43
N ARG A 391 -4.69 -2.28 13.57
CA ARG A 391 -3.96 -1.65 14.70
C ARG A 391 -4.78 -1.56 16.01
N GLY A 392 -6.10 -1.73 15.95
CA GLY A 392 -7.04 -1.60 17.07
C GLY A 392 -7.64 -0.19 17.24
N GLU A 393 -7.38 0.71 16.29
CA GLU A 393 -7.74 2.13 16.30
C GLU A 393 -9.12 2.35 15.67
N ALA A 394 -10.14 1.88 16.39
CA ALA A 394 -11.51 1.75 15.88
C ALA A 394 -12.21 3.07 15.52
N GLU A 395 -11.90 4.18 16.19
CA GLU A 395 -12.53 5.48 15.91
C GLU A 395 -12.07 6.01 14.55
N GLN A 396 -10.75 6.01 14.28
CA GLN A 396 -10.20 6.40 12.97
C GLN A 396 -10.57 5.41 11.86
N ALA A 397 -10.64 4.10 12.16
CA ALA A 397 -11.11 3.10 11.21
C ALA A 397 -12.52 3.43 10.70
N ILE A 398 -13.45 3.74 11.60
CA ILE A 398 -14.82 4.15 11.25
C ILE A 398 -14.81 5.46 10.44
N GLU A 399 -14.03 6.46 10.85
CA GLU A 399 -13.94 7.75 10.12
C GLU A 399 -13.52 7.55 8.66
N TYR A 400 -12.50 6.73 8.38
CA TYR A 400 -12.09 6.46 7.00
C TYR A 400 -13.12 5.62 6.22
N TYR A 401 -13.81 4.66 6.85
CA TYR A 401 -14.93 3.99 6.18
C TYR A 401 -16.11 4.94 5.90
N GLU A 402 -16.39 5.92 6.77
CA GLU A 402 -17.38 6.96 6.50
C GLU A 402 -16.92 7.88 5.35
N GLN A 403 -15.63 8.21 5.24
CA GLN A 403 -15.10 8.93 4.07
C GLN A 403 -15.26 8.13 2.77
N ALA A 404 -15.07 6.80 2.82
CA ALA A 404 -15.38 5.92 1.68
C ALA A 404 -16.87 5.97 1.29
N LEU A 405 -17.78 5.95 2.28
CA LEU A 405 -19.24 6.04 2.04
C LEU A 405 -19.69 7.42 1.57
N ASN A 406 -19.00 8.50 1.96
CA ASN A 406 -19.26 9.83 1.41
C ASN A 406 -18.89 9.92 -0.10
N LEU A 407 -17.99 9.06 -0.59
CA LEU A 407 -17.60 8.97 -2.00
C LEU A 407 -18.37 7.89 -2.80
N ASN A 408 -18.80 6.81 -2.15
CA ASN A 408 -19.76 5.85 -2.70
C ASN A 408 -20.76 5.42 -1.59
N PRO A 409 -21.94 6.07 -1.50
CA PRO A 409 -22.95 5.75 -0.49
C PRO A 409 -23.54 4.33 -0.57
N GLY A 410 -23.33 3.61 -1.68
CA GLY A 410 -23.73 2.22 -1.87
C GLY A 410 -22.64 1.19 -1.56
N ASN A 411 -21.44 1.60 -1.13
CA ASN A 411 -20.33 0.65 -0.97
C ASN A 411 -20.57 -0.35 0.18
N LEU A 412 -20.94 -1.57 -0.19
CA LEU A 412 -21.26 -2.66 0.72
C LEU A 412 -20.08 -3.07 1.62
N LYS A 413 -18.84 -3.04 1.11
CA LYS A 413 -17.64 -3.36 1.91
C LYS A 413 -17.46 -2.36 3.05
N ALA A 414 -17.57 -1.05 2.78
CA ALA A 414 -17.45 -0.02 3.81
C ALA A 414 -18.55 -0.12 4.89
N GLN A 415 -19.81 -0.37 4.49
CA GLN A 415 -20.91 -0.62 5.45
C GLN A 415 -20.62 -1.83 6.35
N ASN A 416 -20.19 -2.96 5.77
CA ASN A 416 -19.86 -4.18 6.50
C ASN A 416 -18.63 -4.00 7.42
N ASN A 417 -17.64 -3.22 7.00
CA ASN A 417 -16.47 -2.94 7.81
C ASN A 417 -16.83 -2.09 9.05
N ILE A 418 -17.61 -1.01 8.91
CA ILE A 418 -18.12 -0.21 10.06
C ILE A 418 -18.90 -1.10 11.04
N ALA A 419 -19.81 -1.92 10.50
CA ALA A 419 -20.61 -2.84 11.30
C ALA A 419 -19.76 -3.87 12.07
N SER A 420 -18.66 -4.32 11.47
CA SER A 420 -17.71 -5.25 12.09
C SER A 420 -16.87 -4.57 13.19
N VAL A 421 -16.41 -3.34 13.00
CA VAL A 421 -15.69 -2.58 14.06
C VAL A 421 -16.57 -2.37 15.29
N HIS A 422 -17.85 -2.00 15.10
CA HIS A 422 -18.79 -1.91 16.24
C HIS A 422 -19.04 -3.27 16.92
N LEU A 423 -19.05 -4.37 16.16
CA LEU A 423 -19.18 -5.73 16.72
C LEU A 423 -17.96 -6.13 17.58
N GLU A 424 -16.76 -5.75 17.16
CA GLU A 424 -15.49 -5.97 17.90
C GLU A 424 -15.40 -5.12 19.18
N GLN A 425 -15.79 -3.84 19.10
CA GLN A 425 -15.90 -2.93 20.24
C GLN A 425 -17.03 -3.32 21.21
N LYS A 426 -18.00 -4.12 20.74
CA LYS A 426 -19.18 -4.64 21.47
C LYS A 426 -20.32 -3.62 21.59
N ASP A 427 -20.33 -2.62 20.72
CA ASP A 427 -21.42 -1.69 20.47
C ASP A 427 -22.47 -2.35 19.57
N TYR A 428 -23.08 -3.41 20.12
CA TYR A 428 -23.87 -4.36 19.34
C TYR A 428 -25.15 -3.75 18.73
N LYS A 429 -25.64 -2.58 19.19
CA LYS A 429 -26.83 -1.94 18.60
C LYS A 429 -26.47 -1.12 17.37
N GLU A 430 -25.28 -0.55 17.40
CA GLU A 430 -24.66 0.27 16.38
C GLU A 430 -24.23 -0.67 15.23
N ALA A 431 -23.58 -1.79 15.58
CA ALA A 431 -23.33 -2.91 14.66
C ALA A 431 -24.61 -3.43 13.99
N VAL A 432 -25.70 -3.63 14.74
CA VAL A 432 -27.01 -4.04 14.18
C VAL A 432 -27.54 -3.02 13.17
N GLN A 433 -27.47 -1.71 13.45
CA GLN A 433 -27.96 -0.67 12.54
C GLN A 433 -27.12 -0.57 11.25
N ALA A 434 -25.81 -0.77 11.35
CA ALA A 434 -24.90 -0.79 10.21
C ALA A 434 -25.11 -2.05 9.34
N PHE A 435 -25.21 -3.25 9.94
CA PHE A 435 -25.57 -4.47 9.20
C PHE A 435 -26.98 -4.41 8.60
N GLU A 436 -27.97 -3.80 9.28
CA GLU A 436 -29.27 -3.53 8.65
C GLU A 436 -29.16 -2.58 7.47
N SER A 437 -28.13 -1.75 7.38
CA SER A 437 -27.93 -0.81 6.26
C SER A 437 -27.22 -1.49 5.09
N ALA A 438 -26.24 -2.37 5.36
CA ALA A 438 -25.71 -3.32 4.39
C ALA A 438 -26.82 -4.22 3.79
N LEU A 439 -27.68 -4.81 4.63
CA LEU A 439 -28.82 -5.66 4.22
C LEU A 439 -29.97 -4.92 3.50
N LYS A 440 -29.86 -3.59 3.31
CA LYS A 440 -30.74 -2.80 2.42
C LYS A 440 -30.13 -2.56 1.03
N ILE A 441 -28.84 -2.84 0.87
CA ILE A 441 -28.08 -2.74 -0.38
C ILE A 441 -28.06 -4.13 -1.06
N ASP A 442 -27.64 -5.16 -0.32
CA ASP A 442 -27.71 -6.57 -0.73
C ASP A 442 -28.39 -7.39 0.37
N ASP A 443 -29.58 -7.94 0.09
CA ASP A 443 -30.34 -8.77 1.04
C ASP A 443 -29.90 -10.25 1.03
N GLU A 444 -28.89 -10.62 0.25
CA GLU A 444 -28.23 -11.93 0.24
C GLU A 444 -26.78 -11.96 0.76
N ASP A 445 -26.17 -10.81 1.10
CA ASP A 445 -24.77 -10.78 1.56
C ASP A 445 -24.52 -11.65 2.81
N VAL A 446 -23.53 -12.52 2.69
CA VAL A 446 -23.15 -13.51 3.70
C VAL A 446 -22.46 -12.85 4.90
N VAL A 447 -21.69 -11.78 4.69
CA VAL A 447 -21.00 -11.08 5.79
C VAL A 447 -22.04 -10.37 6.67
N ALA A 448 -22.91 -9.55 6.07
CA ALA A 448 -23.95 -8.82 6.75
C ALA A 448 -24.95 -9.76 7.47
N LYS A 449 -25.40 -10.84 6.81
CA LYS A 449 -26.27 -11.86 7.44
C LYS A 449 -25.62 -12.51 8.66
N THR A 450 -24.31 -12.78 8.61
CA THR A 450 -23.57 -13.40 9.71
C THR A 450 -23.37 -12.42 10.85
N GLY A 451 -22.81 -11.24 10.58
CA GLY A 451 -22.57 -10.21 11.60
C GLY A 451 -23.86 -9.71 12.28
N TYR A 452 -24.95 -9.55 11.53
CA TYR A 452 -26.27 -9.24 12.10
C TYR A 452 -26.76 -10.33 13.06
N CYS A 453 -26.56 -11.61 12.72
CA CYS A 453 -26.91 -12.72 13.62
C CYS A 453 -26.06 -12.71 14.90
N GLU A 454 -24.76 -12.44 14.80
CA GLU A 454 -23.86 -12.39 15.95
C GLU A 454 -24.14 -11.20 16.87
N ALA A 455 -24.35 -10.01 16.31
CA ALA A 455 -24.71 -8.82 17.08
C ALA A 455 -26.07 -8.97 17.79
N ASN A 456 -27.09 -9.49 17.11
CA ASN A 456 -28.39 -9.80 17.75
C ASN A 456 -28.27 -10.91 18.81
N LEU A 457 -27.43 -11.94 18.59
CA LEU A 457 -27.19 -12.97 19.59
C LEU A 457 -26.52 -12.39 20.85
N ALA A 458 -25.55 -11.50 20.68
CA ALA A 458 -24.88 -10.82 21.78
C ALA A 458 -25.84 -9.89 22.57
N LEU A 459 -26.70 -9.12 21.88
CA LEU A 459 -27.77 -8.33 22.51
C LEU A 459 -28.76 -9.20 23.28
N GLY A 460 -29.20 -10.32 22.69
CA GLY A 460 -30.10 -11.28 23.33
C GLY A 460 -29.51 -11.86 24.62
N GLU A 461 -28.22 -12.22 24.61
CA GLU A 461 -27.51 -12.68 25.80
C GLU A 461 -27.29 -11.57 26.83
N GLN A 462 -27.01 -10.33 26.42
CA GLN A 462 -26.85 -9.19 27.31
C GLN A 462 -28.17 -8.86 28.03
N ALA A 463 -29.29 -8.78 27.29
CA ALA A 463 -30.62 -8.59 27.83
C ALA A 463 -31.02 -9.76 28.76
N ARG A 464 -30.74 -11.01 28.38
CA ARG A 464 -30.95 -12.19 29.24
C ARG A 464 -30.13 -12.13 30.53
N GLY A 465 -28.90 -11.58 30.48
CA GLY A 465 -28.05 -11.33 31.65
C GLY A 465 -28.62 -10.27 32.59
N ARG A 466 -29.18 -9.19 32.03
CA ARG A 466 -29.91 -8.12 32.74
C ARG A 466 -31.29 -8.54 33.24
N LYS A 467 -31.82 -9.68 32.74
CA LYS A 467 -33.16 -10.25 32.99
C LYS A 467 -34.30 -9.51 32.26
N GLU A 468 -33.93 -8.80 31.21
CA GLU A 468 -34.80 -8.12 30.25
C GLU A 468 -35.30 -9.16 29.22
N TYR A 469 -36.09 -10.14 29.69
CA TYR A 469 -36.41 -11.33 28.88
C TYR A 469 -37.31 -11.07 27.68
N ASP A 470 -38.15 -10.03 27.73
CA ASP A 470 -39.01 -9.66 26.60
C ASP A 470 -38.15 -9.15 25.43
N ASP A 471 -37.12 -8.35 25.72
CA ASP A 471 -36.14 -7.85 24.75
C ASP A 471 -35.20 -8.96 24.25
N ALA A 472 -34.77 -9.87 25.14
CA ALA A 472 -34.00 -11.05 24.75
C ALA A 472 -34.75 -11.94 23.74
N ILE A 473 -36.07 -12.13 23.92
CA ILE A 473 -36.92 -12.87 22.97
C ILE A 473 -37.04 -12.12 21.62
N HIS A 474 -37.04 -10.78 21.61
CA HIS A 474 -37.03 -10.00 20.38
C HIS A 474 -35.74 -10.21 19.59
N TYR A 475 -34.56 -10.03 20.21
CA TYR A 475 -33.28 -10.21 19.52
C TYR A 475 -33.06 -11.66 19.04
N TYR A 476 -33.41 -12.67 19.87
CA TYR A 476 -33.37 -14.06 19.43
C TYR A 476 -34.32 -14.38 18.27
N ARG A 477 -35.37 -13.57 18.04
CA ARG A 477 -36.25 -13.75 16.87
C ARG A 477 -35.56 -13.32 15.58
N GLN A 478 -34.85 -12.20 15.57
CA GLN A 478 -34.13 -11.71 14.39
C GLN A 478 -33.07 -12.73 13.92
N VAL A 479 -32.32 -13.34 14.85
CA VAL A 479 -31.39 -14.45 14.55
C VAL A 479 -32.10 -15.67 13.95
N LEU A 480 -33.32 -15.99 14.40
CA LEU A 480 -34.10 -17.13 13.92
C LEU A 480 -34.88 -16.86 12.62
N GLU A 481 -35.00 -15.60 12.20
CA GLU A 481 -35.58 -15.22 10.91
C GLU A 481 -34.54 -15.41 9.79
N ILE A 482 -33.27 -15.06 10.01
CA ILE A 482 -32.15 -15.36 9.08
C ILE A 482 -31.71 -16.83 9.18
N ASN A 483 -31.58 -17.39 10.41
CA ASN A 483 -31.18 -18.79 10.63
C ASN A 483 -32.23 -19.59 11.43
N PRO A 484 -33.31 -20.07 10.79
CA PRO A 484 -34.36 -20.88 11.43
C PRO A 484 -33.89 -22.20 12.08
N ASN A 485 -32.67 -22.63 11.75
CA ASN A 485 -32.04 -23.87 12.20
C ASN A 485 -31.05 -23.67 13.35
N HIS A 486 -30.85 -22.45 13.87
CA HIS A 486 -29.94 -22.20 15.00
C HIS A 486 -30.47 -22.85 16.31
N VAL A 487 -30.12 -24.12 16.51
CA VAL A 487 -30.67 -25.00 17.56
C VAL A 487 -30.62 -24.37 18.95
N GLU A 488 -29.48 -23.77 19.32
CA GLU A 488 -29.30 -23.22 20.66
C GLU A 488 -30.17 -21.98 20.93
N VAL A 489 -30.16 -20.98 20.03
CA VAL A 489 -31.04 -19.80 20.12
C VAL A 489 -32.51 -20.20 20.16
N LYS A 490 -32.90 -21.20 19.35
CA LYS A 490 -34.25 -21.78 19.34
C LYS A 490 -34.64 -22.36 20.70
N GLN A 491 -33.74 -23.07 21.36
CA GLN A 491 -33.96 -23.60 22.72
C GLN A 491 -34.01 -22.49 23.79
N ARG A 492 -33.06 -21.53 23.74
CA ARG A 492 -33.00 -20.40 24.68
C ARG A 492 -34.25 -19.52 24.58
N SER A 493 -34.65 -19.14 23.37
CA SER A 493 -35.86 -18.36 23.08
C SER A 493 -37.13 -19.09 23.53
N THR A 494 -37.31 -20.37 23.18
CA THR A 494 -38.45 -21.19 23.64
C THR A 494 -38.56 -21.22 25.17
N LYS A 495 -37.43 -21.36 25.88
CA LYS A 495 -37.41 -21.39 27.35
C LYS A 495 -37.85 -20.05 27.97
N LEU A 496 -37.40 -18.92 27.41
CA LEU A 496 -37.83 -17.60 27.88
C LEU A 496 -39.29 -17.33 27.53
N GLN A 497 -39.74 -17.67 26.33
CA GLN A 497 -41.12 -17.43 25.90
C GLN A 497 -42.12 -18.24 26.72
N ASN A 498 -41.78 -19.47 27.10
CA ASN A 498 -42.57 -20.23 28.08
C ASN A 498 -42.64 -19.50 29.44
N LEU A 499 -41.52 -19.00 29.97
CA LEU A 499 -41.50 -18.23 31.23
C LEU A 499 -42.33 -16.93 31.17
N VAL A 500 -42.40 -16.26 30.02
CA VAL A 500 -43.28 -15.10 29.81
C VAL A 500 -44.75 -15.54 29.81
N ASN A 501 -45.10 -16.55 29.02
CA ASN A 501 -46.46 -17.10 28.93
C ASN A 501 -46.97 -17.63 30.28
N ASP A 502 -46.16 -18.40 31.00
CA ASP A 502 -46.47 -18.96 32.32
C ASP A 502 -46.77 -17.84 33.34
N TYR A 503 -46.09 -16.69 33.22
CA TYR A 503 -46.29 -15.55 34.12
C TYR A 503 -47.59 -14.80 33.79
N GLU A 504 -47.93 -14.65 32.51
CA GLU A 504 -49.21 -14.07 32.09
C GLU A 504 -50.39 -14.99 32.46
N GLU A 505 -50.28 -16.31 32.23
CA GLU A 505 -51.31 -17.25 32.68
C GLU A 505 -51.38 -17.28 34.21
N ALA A 506 -50.26 -17.25 34.95
CA ALA A 506 -50.30 -17.18 36.41
C ALA A 506 -51.08 -15.96 36.92
N GLN A 507 -50.87 -14.78 36.31
CA GLN A 507 -51.69 -13.61 36.62
C GLN A 507 -53.17 -13.80 36.24
N GLN A 508 -53.48 -14.41 35.10
CA GLN A 508 -54.86 -14.71 34.71
C GLN A 508 -55.52 -15.70 35.66
N ALA A 509 -54.82 -16.75 36.06
CA ALA A 509 -55.26 -17.74 37.04
C ALA A 509 -55.50 -17.09 38.41
N ILE A 510 -54.69 -16.11 38.84
CA ILE A 510 -54.96 -15.30 40.04
C ILE A 510 -56.26 -14.47 39.85
N ARG A 511 -56.42 -13.78 38.72
CA ARG A 511 -57.65 -12.99 38.40
C ARG A 511 -58.91 -13.88 38.40
N GLU A 512 -58.81 -15.10 37.87
CA GLU A 512 -59.87 -16.12 37.79
C GLU A 512 -60.03 -16.96 39.07
N LYS A 513 -59.15 -16.77 40.07
CA LYS A 513 -59.11 -17.50 41.35
C LYS A 513 -58.76 -19.00 41.23
N ARG A 514 -58.10 -19.40 40.12
CA ARG A 514 -57.45 -20.71 39.89
C ARG A 514 -56.11 -20.81 40.63
N TYR A 515 -56.10 -20.60 41.95
CA TYR A 515 -54.85 -20.41 42.70
C TYR A 515 -53.92 -21.63 42.75
N GLU A 516 -54.39 -22.87 42.58
CA GLU A 516 -53.50 -24.04 42.48
C GLU A 516 -52.61 -23.94 41.23
N SER A 517 -53.21 -23.75 40.04
CA SER A 517 -52.49 -23.58 38.77
C SER A 517 -51.56 -22.36 38.79
N ALA A 518 -52.00 -21.25 39.41
CA ALA A 518 -51.13 -20.09 39.58
C ALA A 518 -49.89 -20.39 40.45
N VAL A 519 -50.04 -21.19 41.51
CA VAL A 519 -48.92 -21.61 42.37
C VAL A 519 -47.96 -22.53 41.62
N GLU A 520 -48.46 -23.46 40.82
CA GLU A 520 -47.64 -24.38 40.01
C GLU A 520 -46.81 -23.61 38.95
N LEU A 521 -47.44 -22.70 38.20
CA LEU A 521 -46.77 -21.86 37.21
C LEU A 521 -45.70 -20.95 37.84
N LEU A 522 -46.03 -20.25 38.93
CA LEU A 522 -45.09 -19.36 39.63
C LEU A 522 -43.93 -20.12 40.29
N GLN A 523 -44.13 -21.38 40.68
CA GLN A 523 -43.05 -22.26 41.12
C GLN A 523 -42.14 -22.69 39.96
N GLY A 524 -42.70 -22.99 38.78
CA GLY A 524 -41.92 -23.26 37.57
C GLY A 524 -41.02 -22.08 37.17
N ILE A 525 -41.57 -20.87 37.18
CA ILE A 525 -40.83 -19.63 36.89
C ILE A 525 -39.69 -19.43 37.90
N ILE A 526 -39.92 -19.63 39.20
CA ILE A 526 -38.88 -19.46 40.25
C ILE A 526 -37.69 -20.41 40.08
N VAL A 527 -37.87 -21.59 39.46
CA VAL A 527 -36.78 -22.52 39.13
C VAL A 527 -35.94 -22.01 37.95
N ILE A 528 -36.47 -21.12 37.11
CA ILE A 528 -35.77 -20.52 35.97
C ILE A 528 -35.15 -19.18 36.35
N ASP A 529 -35.92 -18.27 36.97
CA ASP A 529 -35.43 -17.06 37.63
C ASP A 529 -36.33 -16.68 38.84
N PRO A 530 -35.84 -16.72 40.09
CA PRO A 530 -36.60 -16.30 41.27
C PRO A 530 -36.83 -14.77 41.35
N THR A 531 -36.16 -13.98 40.51
CA THR A 531 -36.25 -12.51 40.52
C THR A 531 -37.08 -11.92 39.38
N TYR A 532 -37.69 -12.75 38.52
CA TYR A 532 -38.44 -12.27 37.37
C TYR A 532 -39.72 -11.50 37.78
N LYS A 533 -39.81 -10.25 37.33
CA LYS A 533 -40.94 -9.32 37.55
C LYS A 533 -41.43 -9.36 39.02
N ALA A 534 -42.68 -9.77 39.29
CA ALA A 534 -43.24 -9.82 40.65
C ALA A 534 -43.45 -11.25 41.19
N THR A 535 -42.79 -12.26 40.61
CA THR A 535 -43.14 -13.69 40.76
C THR A 535 -43.20 -14.17 42.23
N THR A 536 -42.22 -13.84 43.06
CA THR A 536 -42.19 -14.25 44.49
C THR A 536 -43.29 -13.59 45.33
N ARG A 537 -43.63 -12.33 45.03
CA ARG A 537 -44.75 -11.63 45.65
C ARG A 537 -46.08 -12.24 45.21
N LEU A 538 -46.28 -12.43 43.89
CA LEU A 538 -47.50 -13.04 43.34
C LEU A 538 -47.69 -14.48 43.86
N LEU A 539 -46.61 -15.25 44.05
CA LEU A 539 -46.68 -16.58 44.66
C LEU A 539 -47.16 -16.49 46.11
N THR A 540 -46.67 -15.51 46.86
CA THR A 540 -47.11 -15.28 48.26
C THR A 540 -48.60 -14.92 48.30
N GLU A 541 -49.03 -13.95 47.47
CA GLU A 541 -50.43 -13.54 47.33
C GLU A 541 -51.33 -14.72 46.89
N ALA A 542 -50.90 -15.54 45.93
CA ALA A 542 -51.63 -16.72 45.48
C ALA A 542 -51.72 -17.83 46.54
N VAL A 543 -50.64 -18.10 47.28
CA VAL A 543 -50.62 -19.08 48.38
C VAL A 543 -51.51 -18.64 49.54
N GLU A 544 -51.57 -17.34 49.84
CA GLU A 544 -52.47 -16.81 50.87
C GLU A 544 -53.93 -16.81 50.41
N ALA A 545 -54.21 -16.39 49.16
CA ALA A 545 -55.55 -16.46 48.58
C ALA A 545 -56.07 -17.91 48.46
N ARG A 546 -55.18 -18.89 48.19
CA ARG A 546 -55.48 -20.33 48.25
C ARG A 546 -55.87 -20.78 49.66
N LYS A 547 -55.14 -20.35 50.71
CA LYS A 547 -55.46 -20.63 52.12
C LYS A 547 -56.78 -19.99 52.58
N ALA A 548 -57.19 -18.89 51.94
CA ALA A 548 -58.43 -18.17 52.23
C ALA A 548 -59.68 -18.76 51.54
N LEU A 549 -59.54 -19.79 50.70
CA LEU A 549 -60.69 -20.48 50.11
C LEU A 549 -61.48 -21.27 51.18
N PRO A 550 -62.83 -21.25 51.15
CA PRO A 550 -63.63 -21.98 52.12
C PRO A 550 -63.50 -23.49 51.88
N PHE A 551 -63.31 -24.26 52.96
CA PHE A 551 -62.72 -25.62 52.91
C PHE A 551 -63.36 -26.58 51.90
N TRP A 552 -64.68 -26.46 51.69
CA TRP A 552 -65.52 -27.22 50.75
C TRP A 552 -65.03 -27.29 49.29
N ARG A 553 -64.06 -26.45 48.88
CA ARG A 553 -63.57 -26.35 47.49
C ARG A 553 -62.20 -26.98 47.21
N HIS A 554 -61.52 -27.57 48.19
CA HIS A 554 -60.22 -28.21 47.93
C HIS A 554 -60.35 -29.59 47.24
N PRO A 555 -59.46 -29.94 46.27
CA PRO A 555 -59.50 -31.25 45.59
C PRO A 555 -59.36 -32.46 46.54
N TRP A 556 -58.65 -32.29 47.67
CA TRP A 556 -58.41 -33.33 48.68
C TRP A 556 -59.63 -33.62 49.59
N LEU A 557 -60.83 -33.13 49.27
CA LEU A 557 -62.03 -33.41 50.06
C LEU A 557 -62.66 -34.80 49.83
N LEU A 558 -62.41 -35.44 48.69
CA LEU A 558 -62.91 -36.79 48.43
C LEU A 558 -62.50 -37.82 49.51
N PRO A 559 -61.27 -37.84 50.04
CA PRO A 559 -60.95 -38.62 51.24
C PRO A 559 -61.41 -37.96 52.56
N ALA A 560 -61.44 -36.63 52.68
CA ALA A 560 -61.72 -35.95 53.96
C ALA A 560 -63.19 -36.05 54.43
N VAL A 561 -64.14 -36.40 53.55
CA VAL A 561 -65.49 -36.84 53.96
C VAL A 561 -65.42 -38.04 54.93
N GLY A 562 -64.40 -38.91 54.81
CA GLY A 562 -64.15 -40.02 55.72
C GLY A 562 -63.54 -39.64 57.07
N VAL A 563 -63.16 -38.38 57.30
CA VAL A 563 -62.59 -37.88 58.56
C VAL A 563 -63.62 -37.08 59.38
N LEU A 564 -64.60 -36.44 58.72
CA LEU A 564 -65.64 -35.67 59.40
C LEU A 564 -66.51 -36.54 60.34
N THR A 565 -66.67 -37.82 60.00
CA THR A 565 -67.29 -38.87 60.84
C THR A 565 -66.53 -39.14 62.14
N PHE A 566 -65.21 -38.93 62.17
CA PHE A 566 -64.38 -39.13 63.36
C PHE A 566 -64.45 -37.94 64.32
N VAL A 567 -64.49 -36.71 63.79
CA VAL A 567 -64.54 -35.47 64.60
C VAL A 567 -65.86 -35.32 65.37
N LEU A 568 -66.97 -35.84 64.84
CA LEU A 568 -68.26 -35.92 65.54
C LEU A 568 -68.20 -36.69 66.88
N LEU A 569 -67.18 -37.54 67.07
CA LEU A 569 -66.97 -38.30 68.31
C LEU A 569 -66.36 -37.41 69.43
N VAL A 570 -65.65 -36.34 69.07
CA VAL A 570 -65.06 -35.36 70.01
C VAL A 570 -66.05 -34.26 70.41
N ILE A 571 -67.06 -33.98 69.57
CA ILE A 571 -68.13 -32.99 69.82
C ILE A 571 -68.98 -33.29 71.08
N PHE A 572 -68.81 -34.49 71.66
CA PHE A 572 -69.25 -34.89 73.01
C PHE A 572 -69.18 -33.81 74.12
N LEU A 573 -67.98 -33.29 74.39
CA LEU A 573 -67.55 -32.93 75.76
C LEU A 573 -66.43 -31.85 75.82
N GLY A 574 -66.43 -31.02 76.88
CA GLY A 574 -65.19 -30.40 77.40
C GLY A 574 -65.09 -28.88 77.70
N PRO A 575 -66.16 -28.07 77.88
CA PRO A 575 -66.00 -26.61 78.02
C PRO A 575 -65.46 -26.17 79.41
N GLN A 576 -64.14 -25.94 79.53
CA GLN A 576 -63.53 -25.38 80.75
C GLN A 576 -62.40 -24.33 80.55
N LEU A 577 -61.76 -24.25 79.37
CA LEU A 577 -60.50 -23.50 79.18
C LEU A 577 -60.63 -21.99 78.84
N TRP A 578 -61.75 -21.35 79.19
CA TRP A 578 -61.99 -19.92 78.91
C TRP A 578 -61.79 -19.00 80.15
N ALA A 579 -60.92 -19.39 81.09
CA ALA A 579 -60.70 -18.66 82.34
C ALA A 579 -59.26 -18.77 82.86
N ALA A 580 -58.32 -18.02 82.27
CA ALA A 580 -56.93 -17.91 82.77
C ALA A 580 -56.15 -16.65 82.31
N VAL A 581 -56.48 -16.06 81.16
CA VAL A 581 -55.61 -15.05 80.49
C VAL A 581 -55.73 -13.64 81.11
N SER A 582 -56.74 -13.38 81.96
CA SER A 582 -57.12 -12.03 82.41
C SER A 582 -56.67 -11.69 83.84
N THR A 583 -55.37 -11.68 84.12
CA THR A 583 -54.81 -11.09 85.36
C THR A 583 -53.35 -10.66 85.25
N ALA A 584 -52.92 -9.74 86.13
CA ALA A 584 -51.53 -9.39 86.45
C ALA A 584 -50.67 -8.66 85.39
N ILE A 585 -51.08 -7.45 85.00
CA ILE A 585 -50.12 -6.38 84.64
C ILE A 585 -49.54 -5.80 85.94
N ALA A 586 -48.20 -5.81 86.15
CA ALA A 586 -47.55 -5.10 87.27
C ALA A 586 -46.04 -4.81 87.09
N ASN A 587 -45.65 -3.54 87.35
CA ASN A 587 -44.36 -3.05 87.91
C ASN A 587 -43.01 -3.15 87.15
N ARG A 588 -42.63 -2.03 86.49
CA ARG A 588 -41.44 -1.12 86.68
C ARG A 588 -40.39 -1.41 87.81
N PRO A 589 -39.18 -0.74 87.88
CA PRO A 589 -38.48 0.19 86.94
C PRO A 589 -36.90 0.20 86.89
N ALA A 590 -36.30 1.13 86.09
CA ALA A 590 -35.19 2.09 86.40
C ALA A 590 -33.67 1.86 86.08
N ALA A 591 -33.10 2.91 85.43
CA ALA A 591 -31.72 3.48 85.52
C ALA A 591 -30.48 2.68 84.98
N THR A 592 -29.35 3.28 84.52
CA THR A 592 -28.86 4.70 84.53
C THR A 592 -27.95 5.06 83.32
N GLU A 593 -27.69 6.37 83.18
CA GLU A 593 -26.88 7.24 82.27
C GLU A 593 -25.37 6.87 82.06
N LEU A 594 -24.47 7.56 81.31
CA LEU A 594 -24.29 8.97 80.83
C LEU A 594 -23.65 9.03 79.39
N VAL A 595 -24.06 9.96 78.49
CA VAL A 595 -23.48 11.31 78.12
C VAL A 595 -22.09 11.27 77.43
N ILE A 596 -21.77 11.80 76.23
CA ILE A 596 -22.28 12.81 75.23
C ILE A 596 -21.52 14.18 75.23
N SER A 597 -21.40 14.80 74.03
CA SER A 597 -21.14 16.22 73.68
C SER A 597 -19.74 16.64 73.15
N GLU A 598 -19.55 17.76 72.43
CA GLU A 598 -20.18 18.37 71.23
C GLU A 598 -19.53 19.75 70.90
N THR A 599 -20.03 20.47 69.87
CA THR A 599 -19.85 21.93 69.55
C THR A 599 -18.52 22.39 68.88
N GLY A 600 -18.47 23.47 68.07
CA GLY A 600 -19.54 24.16 67.31
C GLY A 600 -19.36 25.67 67.00
N LYS A 601 -19.66 26.09 65.74
CA LYS A 601 -20.07 27.45 65.22
C LYS A 601 -19.03 28.55 64.81
N VAL A 602 -19.07 28.97 63.51
CA VAL A 602 -19.59 30.27 62.90
C VAL A 602 -19.05 31.63 63.50
N THR A 603 -18.65 32.71 62.76
CA THR A 603 -19.37 33.58 61.75
C THR A 603 -18.45 34.59 60.97
N GLU A 604 -18.94 35.13 59.82
CA GLU A 604 -18.78 36.53 59.26
C GLU A 604 -17.45 37.10 58.64
N THR A 605 -17.56 38.30 58.00
CA THR A 605 -16.70 38.97 56.96
C THR A 605 -16.79 40.54 57.08
N PRO A 606 -16.43 41.50 56.15
CA PRO A 606 -15.85 41.50 54.77
C PRO A 606 -14.81 42.65 54.42
N ASP A 607 -14.65 42.95 53.11
CA ASP A 607 -14.27 44.22 52.40
C ASP A 607 -12.85 44.89 52.43
N LEU A 608 -12.16 44.79 51.27
CA LEU A 608 -11.64 45.86 50.33
C LEU A 608 -10.54 46.94 50.67
N LEU A 609 -9.66 47.16 49.65
CA LEU A 609 -8.86 48.38 49.24
C LEU A 609 -7.40 48.67 49.71
N VAL A 610 -6.44 48.48 48.77
CA VAL A 610 -5.45 49.48 48.18
C VAL A 610 -4.24 50.08 48.96
N ALA A 611 -3.02 49.76 48.44
CA ALA A 611 -1.76 50.57 48.32
C ALA A 611 -1.01 51.08 49.59
N GLU A 612 0.28 51.54 49.60
CA GLU A 612 1.32 51.74 48.56
C GLU A 612 2.78 51.86 49.15
N PHE A 613 3.80 51.86 48.26
CA PHE A 613 5.14 52.50 48.31
C PHE A 613 6.30 52.11 49.30
N SER A 614 7.39 51.62 48.66
CA SER A 614 8.76 52.23 48.57
C SER A 614 9.82 52.10 49.69
N SER A 615 10.97 51.49 49.37
CA SER A 615 12.23 52.20 48.98
C SER A 615 13.52 51.35 49.20
N ALA A 616 14.54 51.56 48.35
CA ALA A 616 15.84 50.86 48.37
C ALA A 616 16.93 51.64 49.16
N PRO A 617 18.19 51.15 49.25
CA PRO A 617 19.20 51.39 48.20
C PRO A 617 20.09 50.13 47.93
N THR A 618 21.09 50.09 47.03
CA THR A 618 22.03 51.14 46.57
C THR A 618 22.74 50.77 45.25
N THR A 619 23.33 51.79 44.58
CA THR A 619 24.45 51.71 43.60
C THR A 619 24.24 50.93 42.29
N GLU A 620 23.51 51.58 41.39
CA GLU A 620 23.94 51.90 40.01
C GLU A 620 25.16 51.15 39.43
N THR A 621 24.88 50.27 38.48
CA THR A 621 25.52 50.27 37.14
C THR A 621 24.34 50.25 36.13
N PRO A 622 24.43 50.80 34.91
CA PRO A 622 23.24 51.10 34.12
C PRO A 622 22.66 49.84 33.47
N THR A 623 21.71 49.20 34.17
CA THR A 623 20.84 48.15 33.62
C THR A 623 19.47 48.77 33.35
N ILE A 624 19.01 48.71 32.10
CA ILE A 624 17.67 49.15 31.73
C ILE A 624 16.70 48.03 32.11
N THR A 625 16.23 48.01 33.36
CA THR A 625 15.05 47.20 33.70
C THR A 625 13.80 47.92 33.21
N PRO A 626 13.06 47.39 32.22
CA PRO A 626 11.82 48.01 31.74
C PRO A 626 10.76 48.04 32.86
N THR A 627 9.85 49.01 32.79
CA THR A 627 8.72 49.07 33.73
C THR A 627 7.58 48.17 33.22
N PRO A 628 6.67 47.70 34.10
CA PRO A 628 5.53 46.90 33.66
C PRO A 628 4.67 47.59 32.59
N GLU A 629 4.61 48.93 32.60
CA GLU A 629 3.89 49.72 31.59
C GLU A 629 4.59 49.71 30.21
N THR A 630 5.94 49.68 30.15
CA THR A 630 6.64 49.55 28.86
C THR A 630 6.57 48.14 28.29
N VAL A 631 6.67 47.11 29.15
CA VAL A 631 6.49 45.71 28.75
C VAL A 631 5.08 45.52 28.16
N ALA A 632 4.03 45.97 28.86
CA ALA A 632 2.65 45.87 28.40
C ALA A 632 2.44 46.62 27.06
N ALA A 633 2.98 47.84 26.93
CA ALA A 633 2.85 48.64 25.71
C ALA A 633 3.56 48.04 24.48
N PHE A 634 4.63 47.27 24.67
CA PHE A 634 5.31 46.54 23.60
C PHE A 634 4.61 45.22 23.27
N TYR A 635 4.24 44.44 24.29
CA TYR A 635 3.82 43.06 24.16
C TYR A 635 2.32 42.85 23.90
N GLU A 636 1.43 43.47 24.69
CA GLU A 636 -0.02 43.22 24.61
C GLU A 636 -0.61 43.47 23.20
N PRO A 637 -0.21 44.52 22.45
CA PRO A 637 -0.71 44.74 21.09
C PRO A 637 -0.24 43.69 20.08
N ILE A 638 0.93 43.09 20.30
CA ILE A 638 1.50 42.05 19.42
C ILE A 638 0.88 40.69 19.76
N GLN A 639 0.70 40.36 21.05
CA GLN A 639 -0.03 39.16 21.48
C GLN A 639 -1.47 39.17 20.91
N ALA A 640 -2.18 40.29 21.05
CA ALA A 640 -3.53 40.44 20.50
C ALA A 640 -3.59 40.37 18.96
N TYR A 641 -2.48 40.63 18.25
CA TYR A 641 -2.39 40.43 16.80
C TYR A 641 -2.23 38.96 16.45
N ILE A 642 -1.26 38.26 17.05
CA ILE A 642 -0.99 36.84 16.75
C ILE A 642 -2.13 35.91 17.21
N GLU A 643 -2.92 36.31 18.21
CA GLU A 643 -4.15 35.62 18.62
C GLU A 643 -5.36 35.89 17.70
N SER A 644 -5.33 36.95 16.89
CA SER A 644 -6.46 37.35 16.04
C SER A 644 -6.23 37.20 14.54
N GLN A 645 -5.00 36.92 14.10
CA GLN A 645 -4.63 36.66 12.71
C GLN A 645 -3.83 35.35 12.60
N PRO A 646 -4.08 34.52 11.57
CA PRO A 646 -3.28 33.32 11.35
C PRO A 646 -1.81 33.68 11.09
N PRO A 647 -0.87 32.79 11.44
CA PRO A 647 0.55 32.99 11.16
C PRO A 647 0.83 33.14 9.66
N THR A 648 1.90 33.88 9.34
CA THR A 648 2.45 34.04 7.99
C THR A 648 3.00 32.71 7.46
N PHE A 649 3.55 31.89 8.37
CA PHE A 649 3.98 30.52 8.11
C PHE A 649 3.75 29.68 9.38
N ALA A 650 3.22 28.47 9.24
CA ALA A 650 3.15 27.51 10.33
C ALA A 650 3.36 26.08 9.82
N ASP A 651 3.88 25.24 10.69
CA ASP A 651 4.11 23.82 10.46
C ASP A 651 3.98 23.04 11.78
N ASP A 652 3.33 21.89 11.72
CA ASP A 652 3.13 20.93 12.81
C ASP A 652 4.03 19.68 12.66
N PHE A 653 4.72 19.56 11.53
CA PHE A 653 5.55 18.42 11.15
C PHE A 653 4.77 17.08 11.06
N GLU A 654 3.45 17.10 10.88
CA GLU A 654 2.63 15.91 10.63
C GLU A 654 2.82 15.38 9.19
N THR A 655 3.30 16.23 8.27
CA THR A 655 3.70 15.83 6.91
C THR A 655 5.02 16.47 6.50
N LYS A 656 5.74 15.85 5.55
CA LYS A 656 7.02 16.39 5.05
C LYS A 656 6.77 17.63 4.18
N ASN A 657 7.20 18.79 4.65
CA ASN A 657 7.11 20.07 3.94
C ASN A 657 8.47 20.47 3.35
N ASP A 658 8.59 20.50 2.02
CA ASP A 658 9.84 20.79 1.30
C ASP A 658 10.30 22.27 1.42
N LEU A 659 9.53 23.15 2.05
CA LEU A 659 9.97 24.51 2.41
C LEU A 659 11.08 24.51 3.47
N TRP A 660 11.16 23.47 4.32
CA TRP A 660 12.31 23.17 5.14
C TRP A 660 13.35 22.47 4.26
N GLY A 661 14.12 23.26 3.52
CA GLY A 661 14.89 22.79 2.38
C GLY A 661 15.89 21.67 2.68
N THR A 662 16.24 20.94 1.62
CA THR A 662 17.09 19.75 1.65
C THR A 662 18.50 20.03 2.21
N THR A 663 19.06 19.02 2.87
CA THR A 663 20.46 19.01 3.32
C THR A 663 21.40 19.11 2.12
N SER A 664 22.26 20.13 2.09
CA SER A 664 23.47 20.11 1.27
C SER A 664 24.44 19.02 1.77
N GLU A 665 25.27 18.48 0.88
CA GLU A 665 26.03 17.23 1.06
C GLU A 665 27.18 17.28 2.09
N ASP A 666 27.27 18.34 2.90
CA ASP A 666 28.49 18.75 3.63
C ASP A 666 28.35 18.77 5.17
N ILE A 667 27.27 18.20 5.73
CA ILE A 667 27.19 17.81 7.15
C ILE A 667 26.90 16.31 7.23
N ALA A 668 27.73 15.58 7.99
CA ALA A 668 27.88 14.13 7.86
C ALA A 668 26.70 13.32 8.44
N ILE A 669 25.70 13.02 7.61
CA ILE A 669 24.71 11.94 7.83
C ILE A 669 25.09 10.66 7.06
N SER A 670 26.33 10.56 6.57
CA SER A 670 26.91 9.35 5.95
C SER A 670 27.35 8.28 6.96
N THR A 671 27.16 8.51 8.27
CA THR A 671 27.53 7.59 9.37
C THR A 671 26.36 7.09 10.23
N LEU A 672 25.12 7.31 9.81
CA LEU A 672 23.91 6.80 10.50
C LEU A 672 23.11 5.73 9.71
N ILE A 673 23.42 5.52 8.42
CA ILE A 673 22.70 4.55 7.57
C ILE A 673 22.89 3.08 8.01
N ASP A 674 23.96 2.78 8.76
CA ASP A 674 24.23 1.43 9.29
C ASP A 674 23.49 1.11 10.61
N SER A 675 22.91 2.10 11.32
CA SER A 675 22.05 1.85 12.48
C SER A 675 21.26 3.08 12.97
N GLY A 676 19.94 3.11 12.72
CA GLY A 676 18.99 4.02 13.37
C GLY A 676 18.07 4.77 12.40
N GLU A 677 16.76 4.72 12.63
CA GLU A 677 15.76 5.38 11.79
C GLU A 677 15.63 6.88 12.13
N LEU A 678 15.63 7.75 11.11
CA LEU A 678 15.14 9.13 11.22
C LEU A 678 13.63 9.15 10.88
N ASN A 679 12.80 8.71 11.82
CA ASN A 679 11.35 8.64 11.60
C ASN A 679 10.71 10.04 11.60
N ILE A 680 10.24 10.49 10.43
CA ILE A 680 9.47 11.73 10.25
C ILE A 680 7.97 11.39 10.19
N PHE A 681 7.44 10.91 11.31
CA PHE A 681 6.01 10.84 11.63
C PHE A 681 5.85 11.00 13.15
N ASP A 682 4.82 11.72 13.60
CA ASP A 682 4.49 12.03 15.01
C ASP A 682 5.60 12.68 15.87
N ASN A 683 5.92 13.95 15.56
CA ASN A 683 6.82 14.85 16.32
C ASN A 683 8.31 14.44 16.26
N VAL A 684 9.09 15.19 15.47
CA VAL A 684 10.54 15.05 15.24
C VAL A 684 11.29 14.66 16.52
N GLU A 685 11.94 13.50 16.57
CA GLU A 685 12.75 13.04 17.72
C GLU A 685 14.21 12.79 17.34
N LEU A 686 15.08 13.75 17.67
CA LEU A 686 16.50 13.70 17.31
C LEU A 686 17.32 12.96 18.37
N SER A 687 17.47 11.64 18.24
CA SER A 687 18.26 10.82 19.19
C SER A 687 19.49 10.17 18.56
N GLU A 688 20.61 10.16 19.28
CA GLU A 688 21.89 9.60 18.83
C GLU A 688 22.32 8.38 19.68
N TYR A 689 22.86 7.35 19.02
CA TYR A 689 23.68 6.34 19.69
C TYR A 689 24.79 5.81 18.78
N ASN A 690 26.02 6.29 18.97
CA ASN A 690 27.22 5.64 18.42
C ASN A 690 28.33 5.55 19.47
N SER A 691 29.10 4.47 19.47
CA SER A 691 29.95 4.06 20.60
C SER A 691 31.42 3.89 20.21
N SER A 692 32.05 4.96 19.69
CA SER A 692 33.49 4.92 19.35
C SER A 692 34.29 6.22 19.52
N THR A 693 33.68 7.41 19.44
CA THR A 693 34.39 8.71 19.52
C THR A 693 33.94 9.54 20.71
N ASN A 694 34.89 10.18 21.39
CA ASN A 694 34.69 10.89 22.65
C ASN A 694 34.52 12.42 22.47
N ASP A 695 34.08 12.84 21.29
CA ASP A 695 33.86 14.24 20.89
C ASP A 695 32.36 14.46 20.65
N LEU A 696 31.78 15.46 21.33
CA LEU A 696 30.37 15.84 21.21
C LEU A 696 30.16 16.79 20.01
N SER A 697 30.07 16.23 18.81
CA SER A 697 29.64 16.96 17.60
C SER A 697 28.12 16.92 17.49
N GLY A 698 27.44 17.95 18.01
CA GLY A 698 25.97 18.01 18.03
C GLY A 698 25.32 17.95 16.65
N LEU A 699 24.19 17.23 16.55
CA LEU A 699 23.50 16.93 15.29
C LEU A 699 22.59 18.10 14.85
N GLY A 700 23.23 19.14 14.30
CA GLY A 700 22.62 20.43 13.97
C GLY A 700 21.71 20.44 12.75
N VAL A 701 20.40 20.20 12.94
CA VAL A 701 19.39 20.56 11.93
C VAL A 701 19.36 22.08 11.77
N THR A 702 19.76 22.55 10.59
CA THR A 702 19.72 23.97 10.20
C THR A 702 18.78 24.14 9.02
N PHE A 703 17.70 24.87 9.19
CA PHE A 703 16.74 25.13 8.13
C PHE A 703 17.25 26.22 7.16
N PRO A 704 17.36 25.96 5.85
CA PRO A 704 17.76 26.98 4.89
C PRO A 704 16.64 28.01 4.69
N VAL A 705 17.02 29.29 4.62
CA VAL A 705 16.06 30.40 4.57
C VAL A 705 15.64 30.68 3.13
N ASN A 706 14.43 30.24 2.79
CA ASN A 706 13.61 30.85 1.74
C ASN A 706 13.06 32.20 2.23
N ASP A 707 12.76 33.13 1.31
CA ASP A 707 12.35 34.51 1.62
C ASP A 707 11.15 34.63 2.59
N LEU A 708 10.34 33.58 2.75
CA LEU A 708 9.19 33.47 3.67
C LEU A 708 9.51 33.84 5.13
N LEU A 709 10.71 33.53 5.63
CA LEU A 709 11.11 33.80 7.03
C LEU A 709 11.96 35.07 7.17
N SER A 710 12.13 35.84 6.08
CA SER A 710 12.83 37.12 6.11
C SER A 710 11.87 38.25 6.54
N ALA A 711 12.13 38.81 7.72
CA ALA A 711 11.38 39.93 8.32
C ALA A 711 12.30 40.69 9.26
N LYS A 712 12.13 42.02 9.39
CA LYS A 712 12.91 42.82 10.36
C LYS A 712 12.24 42.83 11.72
N ASP A 713 10.93 43.06 11.72
CA ASP A 713 10.05 42.94 12.88
C ASP A 713 9.23 41.63 12.73
N PHE A 714 9.30 40.72 13.71
CA PHE A 714 8.62 39.43 13.65
C PHE A 714 8.26 38.86 15.03
N ALA A 715 7.31 37.93 15.04
CA ALA A 715 7.03 37.06 16.17
C ALA A 715 7.17 35.59 15.75
N ILE A 716 7.79 34.75 16.58
CA ILE A 716 7.94 33.32 16.32
C ILE A 716 7.69 32.50 17.60
N LYS A 717 6.92 31.42 17.47
CA LYS A 717 6.34 30.65 18.58
C LYS A 717 6.48 29.15 18.30
N PHE A 718 6.86 28.38 19.30
CA PHE A 718 7.05 26.94 19.16
C PHE A 718 6.92 26.20 20.50
N ASP A 719 6.46 24.95 20.44
CA ASP A 719 6.38 24.05 21.59
C ASP A 719 7.58 23.10 21.62
N LEU A 720 8.22 23.03 22.79
CA LEU A 720 9.48 22.34 23.03
C LEU A 720 9.32 21.22 24.06
N GLN A 721 9.96 20.08 23.83
CA GLN A 721 10.03 18.99 24.81
C GLN A 721 11.39 18.27 24.78
N MET A 722 11.94 17.98 25.96
CA MET A 722 13.17 17.21 26.15
C MET A 722 12.88 15.98 27.02
N PRO A 723 12.98 14.74 26.50
CA PRO A 723 13.10 13.55 27.35
C PRO A 723 14.46 13.57 28.08
N HIS A 724 14.53 12.90 29.23
CA HIS A 724 15.49 13.28 30.27
C HIS A 724 16.80 12.49 30.25
N VAL A 725 17.88 13.11 29.74
CA VAL A 725 19.28 12.69 29.90
C VAL A 725 20.16 13.91 30.26
N GLY A 726 21.42 13.65 30.60
CA GLY A 726 22.57 14.53 30.31
C GLY A 726 22.77 15.84 31.08
N SER A 727 24.05 16.14 31.34
CA SER A 727 24.53 17.49 31.62
C SER A 727 25.12 18.08 30.33
N GLU A 728 24.78 19.35 30.05
CA GLU A 728 25.25 20.16 28.91
C GLU A 728 24.47 20.03 27.58
N GLU A 729 23.41 19.23 27.53
CA GLU A 729 22.45 19.25 26.40
C GLU A 729 21.62 20.55 26.36
N TYR A 730 21.49 21.17 25.17
CA TYR A 730 20.70 22.38 24.96
C TYR A 730 20.07 22.49 23.56
N ILE A 731 19.25 23.52 23.35
CA ILE A 731 18.66 23.88 22.05
C ILE A 731 18.97 25.34 21.73
N GLY A 732 19.48 25.60 20.53
CA GLY A 732 19.81 26.93 20.02
C GLY A 732 18.73 27.50 19.09
N VAL A 733 18.26 28.71 19.36
CA VAL A 733 17.55 29.53 18.35
C VAL A 733 18.53 30.59 17.85
N VAL A 734 18.75 30.66 16.54
CA VAL A 734 19.90 31.36 15.94
C VAL A 734 19.44 32.43 14.94
N PHE A 735 19.61 33.69 15.31
CA PHE A 735 19.29 34.85 14.47
C PHE A 735 20.56 35.36 13.79
N ARG A 736 20.58 35.50 12.46
CA ARG A 736 21.75 36.01 11.71
C ARG A 736 21.38 37.16 10.77
N SER A 737 22.37 37.93 10.33
CA SER A 737 22.17 39.02 9.36
C SER A 737 22.36 38.61 7.89
N ARG A 738 22.73 37.35 7.62
CA ARG A 738 23.02 36.81 6.27
C ARG A 738 22.73 35.30 6.14
N PRO A 739 22.41 34.81 4.91
CA PRO A 739 22.31 33.38 4.60
C PRO A 739 23.60 32.61 4.86
N PHE A 740 23.47 31.30 5.11
CA PHE A 740 24.61 30.39 5.21
C PHE A 740 25.28 30.25 3.83
N THR A 741 26.60 30.46 3.78
CA THR A 741 27.44 30.14 2.61
C THR A 741 28.69 29.40 3.12
N HIS A 742 29.31 28.55 2.30
CA HIS A 742 30.38 27.62 2.73
C HIS A 742 31.72 28.30 3.09
N SER A 743 31.74 29.62 3.36
CA SER A 743 32.89 30.32 3.93
C SER A 743 32.62 30.71 5.38
N SER A 744 33.45 30.23 6.31
CA SER A 744 33.33 30.41 7.76
C SER A 744 33.75 31.81 8.24
N ALA A 745 33.26 32.86 7.58
CA ALA A 745 33.80 34.22 7.68
C ALA A 745 32.83 35.27 8.25
N ASP A 746 31.55 34.94 8.45
CA ASP A 746 30.52 35.91 8.86
C ASP A 746 29.54 35.27 9.86
N ASN A 747 29.82 35.43 11.16
CA ASN A 747 29.03 34.86 12.25
C ASN A 747 28.11 35.91 12.92
N SER A 748 27.72 36.94 12.16
CA SER A 748 26.98 38.11 12.63
C SER A 748 25.54 37.77 13.05
N GLY A 749 25.32 37.61 14.36
CA GLY A 749 24.05 37.12 14.89
C GLY A 749 24.00 36.91 16.42
N TYR A 750 22.90 36.31 16.88
CA TYR A 750 22.61 35.97 18.27
C TYR A 750 22.11 34.53 18.40
N THR A 751 22.41 33.86 19.52
CA THR A 751 21.90 32.52 19.85
C THR A 751 21.28 32.50 21.24
N ILE A 752 20.05 32.00 21.36
CA ILE A 752 19.43 31.66 22.66
C ILE A 752 19.60 30.16 22.89
N LYS A 753 20.29 29.77 23.96
CA LYS A 753 20.50 28.37 24.39
C LYS A 753 19.58 28.04 25.57
N PHE A 754 18.72 27.03 25.43
CA PHE A 754 17.89 26.49 26.51
C PHE A 754 18.42 25.11 26.95
N PHE A 755 18.81 24.96 28.22
CA PHE A 755 19.47 23.75 28.74
C PHE A 755 18.50 22.81 29.46
N SER A 756 18.76 21.49 29.40
CA SER A 756 18.00 20.44 30.13
C SER A 756 17.87 20.67 31.65
N THR A 757 18.80 21.44 32.22
CA THR A 757 18.83 21.83 33.64
C THR A 757 17.85 22.94 34.02
N GLY A 758 17.10 23.49 33.06
CA GLY A 758 16.23 24.65 33.27
C GLY A 758 16.97 25.98 33.38
N LYS A 759 18.23 26.03 32.92
CA LYS A 759 19.02 27.24 32.67
C LYS A 759 18.78 27.74 31.24
N TRP A 760 18.93 29.04 30.99
CA TRP A 760 19.00 29.60 29.65
C TRP A 760 20.13 30.63 29.52
N GLU A 761 20.61 30.85 28.29
CA GLU A 761 21.64 31.83 27.93
C GLU A 761 21.27 32.52 26.61
N LEU A 762 21.54 33.83 26.49
CA LEU A 762 21.52 34.60 25.25
C LEU A 762 22.94 35.08 24.95
N ILE A 763 23.45 34.74 23.78
CA ILE A 763 24.84 34.93 23.36
C ILE A 763 24.87 35.70 22.04
N GLN A 764 25.80 36.64 21.87
CA GLN A 764 26.12 37.26 20.58
C GLN A 764 27.20 36.43 19.86
N ASN A 765 26.90 35.94 18.66
CA ASN A 765 27.70 34.95 17.94
C ASN A 765 29.01 35.52 17.35
N GLU A 766 29.07 36.84 17.17
CA GLU A 766 30.22 37.56 16.60
C GLU A 766 31.49 37.44 17.47
N ASP A 767 31.33 37.55 18.79
CA ASP A 767 32.40 37.53 19.81
C ASP A 767 32.12 36.48 20.92
N GLU A 768 31.22 35.51 20.67
CA GLU A 768 30.67 34.54 21.64
C GLU A 768 30.24 35.15 23.01
N THR A 769 29.81 36.42 23.01
CA THR A 769 29.60 37.19 24.23
C THR A 769 28.25 36.89 24.86
N LEU A 770 28.25 36.34 26.08
CA LEU A 770 27.05 36.11 26.89
C LEU A 770 26.42 37.45 27.32
N ILE A 771 25.27 37.77 26.74
CA ILE A 771 24.47 38.98 27.03
C ILE A 771 23.63 38.77 28.30
N ALA A 772 22.93 37.65 28.39
CA ALA A 772 22.03 37.36 29.51
C ALA A 772 21.98 35.87 29.83
N THR A 773 21.66 35.54 31.07
CA THR A 773 21.41 34.15 31.52
C THR A 773 20.45 34.14 32.71
N GLY A 774 19.66 33.08 32.82
CA GLY A 774 18.74 32.88 33.94
C GLY A 774 18.39 31.41 34.14
N SER A 775 17.45 31.15 35.05
CA SER A 775 16.96 29.79 35.32
C SER A 775 15.49 29.78 35.75
N PHE A 776 14.73 28.80 35.28
CA PHE A 776 13.28 28.69 35.49
C PHE A 776 12.87 28.04 36.83
N GLY A 777 13.84 27.69 37.68
CA GLY A 777 13.60 27.29 39.08
C GLY A 777 12.93 25.91 39.29
N GLN A 778 12.68 25.14 38.23
CA GLN A 778 12.14 23.78 38.34
C GLN A 778 13.19 22.77 38.84
N LYS A 779 12.72 21.58 39.26
CA LYS A 779 13.58 20.45 39.64
C LYS A 779 13.54 19.38 38.56
N VAL A 780 14.75 18.99 38.14
CA VAL A 780 15.13 17.79 37.36
C VAL A 780 13.99 16.80 37.10
N GLY A 781 13.57 16.74 35.85
CA GLY A 781 12.48 15.92 35.30
C GLY A 781 12.31 16.25 33.82
N GLN A 782 11.42 15.54 33.12
CA GLN A 782 11.14 15.77 31.69
C GLN A 782 10.69 17.22 31.46
N PHE A 783 11.44 17.97 30.64
CA PHE A 783 11.19 19.39 30.39
C PHE A 783 10.24 19.56 29.20
N SER A 784 9.29 20.50 29.33
CA SER A 784 8.51 21.00 28.21
C SER A 784 8.07 22.44 28.47
N GLY A 785 8.01 23.25 27.42
CA GLY A 785 7.58 24.64 27.50
C GLY A 785 7.33 25.25 26.12
N ARG A 786 6.36 26.16 26.08
CA ARG A 786 6.06 27.01 24.93
C ARG A 786 6.96 28.22 24.95
N VAL A 787 7.70 28.46 23.86
CA VAL A 787 8.54 29.65 23.70
C VAL A 787 7.89 30.61 22.70
N LEU A 788 7.95 31.91 23.00
CA LEU A 788 7.51 32.99 22.12
C LEU A 788 8.61 34.06 22.10
N LEU A 789 9.11 34.37 20.92
CA LEU A 789 10.18 35.33 20.68
C LEU A 789 9.63 36.45 19.79
N ILE A 790 9.81 37.70 20.22
CA ILE A 790 9.32 38.87 19.51
C ILE A 790 10.50 39.82 19.29
N VAL A 791 10.75 40.14 18.03
CA VAL A 791 11.75 41.13 17.60
C VAL A 791 10.98 42.29 16.98
N ARG A 792 11.16 43.51 17.48
CA ARG A 792 10.62 44.71 16.83
C ARG A 792 11.41 45.98 17.19
N GLU A 793 11.69 46.81 16.19
CA GLU A 793 12.33 48.13 16.34
C GLU A 793 13.64 48.05 17.16
N GLN A 794 14.46 47.03 16.89
CA GLN A 794 15.73 46.71 17.59
C GLN A 794 15.62 46.24 19.06
N ASN A 795 14.39 45.94 19.53
CA ASN A 795 14.15 45.31 20.83
C ASN A 795 13.90 43.82 20.66
N LEU A 796 14.43 43.00 21.58
CA LEU A 796 14.17 41.57 21.67
C LEU A 796 13.43 41.27 22.98
N ALA A 797 12.23 40.70 22.88
CA ALA A 797 11.51 40.15 24.00
C ALA A 797 11.40 38.62 23.88
N VAL A 798 11.74 37.91 24.96
CA VAL A 798 11.80 36.45 25.08
C VAL A 798 10.81 36.01 26.15
N TYR A 799 9.82 35.21 25.78
CA TYR A 799 8.82 34.64 26.68
C TYR A 799 8.89 33.12 26.71
N MET A 800 8.64 32.51 27.87
CA MET A 800 8.40 31.07 28.00
C MET A 800 7.22 30.82 28.92
N ASN A 801 6.23 30.06 28.44
CA ASN A 801 4.97 29.81 29.14
C ASN A 801 4.32 31.11 29.67
N GLU A 802 4.24 32.13 28.79
CA GLU A 802 3.73 33.50 29.07
C GLU A 802 4.55 34.33 30.09
N ILE A 803 5.64 33.79 30.65
CA ILE A 803 6.54 34.52 31.54
C ILE A 803 7.62 35.22 30.72
N LEU A 804 7.76 36.54 30.87
CA LEU A 804 8.87 37.31 30.31
C LEU A 804 10.21 36.88 30.94
N LEU A 805 11.18 36.54 30.10
CA LEU A 805 12.53 36.10 30.48
C LEU A 805 13.58 37.18 30.25
N TYR A 806 13.45 37.92 29.15
CA TYR A 806 14.39 38.96 28.70
C TYR A 806 13.66 39.97 27.81
N ASP A 807 13.87 41.26 28.05
CA ASP A 807 13.35 42.39 27.26
C ASP A 807 14.41 43.51 27.31
N ASP A 808 15.07 43.78 26.18
CA ASP A 808 16.11 44.81 26.09
C ASP A 808 16.35 45.29 24.64
N SER A 809 16.91 46.49 24.50
CA SER A 809 17.18 47.17 23.22
C SER A 809 18.56 46.83 22.62
N VAL A 810 18.96 45.56 22.73
CA VAL A 810 20.35 45.10 22.47
C VAL A 810 20.62 44.75 21.01
N LEU A 811 19.59 44.65 20.14
CA LEU A 811 19.76 44.18 18.76
C LEU A 811 20.31 45.28 17.83
N SER A 812 21.63 45.42 17.75
CA SER A 812 22.31 46.24 16.73
C SER A 812 22.30 45.57 15.34
N VAL A 813 21.12 45.23 14.82
CA VAL A 813 20.97 44.54 13.53
C VAL A 813 21.32 45.46 12.35
N PRO A 814 22.13 45.02 11.37
CA PRO A 814 22.27 45.72 10.10
C PRO A 814 20.92 45.86 9.38
N GLU A 815 20.71 46.96 8.64
CA GLU A 815 19.43 47.25 7.95
C GLU A 815 19.08 46.29 6.77
N THR A 816 19.88 45.24 6.54
CA THR A 816 19.78 44.32 5.40
C THR A 816 19.50 42.89 5.88
N SER A 817 18.38 42.31 5.42
CA SER A 817 18.06 40.87 5.40
C SER A 817 18.36 40.05 6.67
N ILE A 818 17.48 40.11 7.68
CA ILE A 818 17.55 39.15 8.79
C ILE A 818 17.27 37.73 8.25
N THR A 819 18.16 36.81 8.60
CA THR A 819 18.12 35.39 8.28
C THR A 819 17.81 34.63 9.57
N ASN A 820 16.57 34.20 9.73
CA ASN A 820 16.08 33.54 10.94
C ASN A 820 16.25 32.01 10.83
N GLY A 821 16.90 31.37 11.81
CA GLY A 821 17.12 29.93 11.81
C GLY A 821 17.02 29.29 13.19
N PHE A 822 16.91 27.96 13.19
CA PHE A 822 16.98 27.12 14.38
C PHE A 822 18.21 26.20 14.28
N THR A 823 18.76 25.78 15.41
CA THR A 823 19.88 24.82 15.47
C THR A 823 19.80 23.96 16.73
N VAL A 824 19.53 22.68 16.57
CA VAL A 824 19.40 21.71 17.68
C VAL A 824 20.77 21.10 18.00
N GLU A 825 21.18 21.06 19.27
CA GLU A 825 22.48 20.51 19.69
C GLU A 825 22.34 19.68 20.98
N GLY A 826 21.72 18.50 20.87
CA GLY A 826 21.48 17.58 21.99
C GLY A 826 21.10 16.17 21.54
N THR A 827 20.99 15.22 22.48
CA THR A 827 20.83 13.77 22.19
C THR A 827 19.41 13.24 22.32
N ALA A 828 18.44 14.08 22.67
CA ALA A 828 17.01 13.85 22.43
C ALA A 828 16.19 15.15 22.54
N VAL A 829 15.53 15.56 21.45
CA VAL A 829 14.72 16.78 21.36
C VAL A 829 13.46 16.51 20.54
N LYS A 830 12.30 17.03 21.02
CA LYS A 830 11.06 17.12 20.23
C LYS A 830 10.56 18.56 20.06
N PHE A 831 10.16 18.86 18.82
CA PHE A 831 9.28 19.97 18.47
C PHE A 831 7.89 19.43 18.13
N ARG A 832 6.85 20.21 18.43
CA ARG A 832 5.46 19.88 18.09
C ARG A 832 4.82 20.80 17.05
N PHE A 833 5.28 22.04 16.96
CA PHE A 833 4.93 22.98 15.88
C PHE A 833 5.89 24.17 15.90
N VAL A 834 5.94 24.91 14.79
CA VAL A 834 6.51 26.25 14.68
C VAL A 834 5.48 27.15 14.00
N GLU A 835 5.21 28.33 14.57
CA GLU A 835 4.38 29.38 13.97
C GLU A 835 5.18 30.69 13.88
N PHE A 836 5.08 31.41 12.76
CA PHE A 836 5.80 32.65 12.46
C PHE A 836 4.86 33.72 11.92
N TRP A 837 4.97 34.95 12.43
CA TRP A 837 4.27 36.14 11.93
C TRP A 837 5.29 37.20 11.53
N ASN A 838 5.26 37.62 10.26
CA ASN A 838 5.96 38.82 9.80
C ASN A 838 5.16 40.07 10.25
N LEU A 839 5.83 41.03 10.91
CA LEU A 839 5.22 42.24 11.46
C LEU A 839 5.64 43.52 10.71
N ASP A 840 6.44 43.42 9.64
CA ASP A 840 7.07 44.54 8.95
C ASP A 840 6.04 45.58 8.46
N GLY A 841 6.12 46.80 9.00
CA GLY A 841 5.25 47.93 8.65
C GLY A 841 3.86 47.94 9.29
N LEU A 842 3.60 47.10 10.29
CA LEU A 842 2.43 47.24 11.16
C LEU A 842 2.70 48.30 12.26
N GLU A 843 1.90 49.38 12.32
CA GLU A 843 1.98 50.32 13.44
C GLU A 843 1.12 49.82 14.62
N PHE A 844 1.78 49.41 15.70
CA PHE A 844 1.12 49.05 16.96
C PHE A 844 1.06 50.26 17.89
N SER A 845 -0.16 50.77 18.14
CA SER A 845 -0.43 51.73 19.21
C SER A 845 -1.13 51.05 20.38
N THR A 846 -1.00 51.59 21.59
CA THR A 846 -1.43 50.97 22.87
C THR A 846 -2.92 50.63 23.01
N THR A 847 -3.76 50.96 22.02
CA THR A 847 -5.16 50.49 21.96
C THR A 847 -5.65 50.12 20.54
N LYS A 848 -4.81 50.26 19.49
CA LYS A 848 -5.17 49.92 18.10
C LYS A 848 -3.96 49.60 17.24
N ILE A 849 -4.12 48.59 16.39
CA ILE A 849 -3.22 48.27 15.28
C ILE A 849 -3.70 49.08 14.07
N THR A 850 -2.78 49.74 13.35
CA THR A 850 -3.10 50.48 12.12
C THR A 850 -2.02 50.29 11.06
N GLY A 851 -2.45 50.16 9.81
CA GLY A 851 -1.60 49.78 8.69
C GLY A 851 -2.17 48.56 7.96
N ALA A 852 -1.64 48.30 6.78
CA ALA A 852 -1.59 46.94 6.24
C ALA A 852 -0.17 46.43 6.48
N PRO A 853 0.04 45.12 6.71
CA PRO A 853 1.41 44.59 6.73
C PRO A 853 2.09 44.93 5.40
N THR A 854 3.41 45.14 5.44
CA THR A 854 4.19 45.32 4.21
C THR A 854 4.28 43.97 3.51
N ILE A 855 3.23 43.63 2.77
CA ILE A 855 3.31 42.65 1.69
C ILE A 855 4.49 43.12 0.83
N ILE A 856 5.59 42.36 0.91
CA ILE A 856 6.78 42.60 0.10
C ILE A 856 6.28 42.76 -1.33
N GLN A 857 6.60 43.93 -1.90
CA GLN A 857 5.95 44.44 -3.10
C GLN A 857 5.88 43.34 -4.15
N THR A 858 4.72 43.13 -4.78
CA THR A 858 4.44 41.96 -5.64
C THR A 858 5.33 41.92 -6.89
N LEU A 859 6.58 41.50 -6.69
CA LEU A 859 7.03 40.23 -7.22
C LEU A 859 5.87 39.23 -7.09
N THR A 860 5.09 39.12 -8.16
CA THR A 860 4.78 37.77 -8.65
C THR A 860 6.09 37.00 -8.55
N PRO A 861 6.17 35.86 -7.83
CA PRO A 861 7.40 35.08 -7.83
C PRO A 861 7.80 34.90 -9.28
N ARG A 862 9.00 35.36 -9.67
CA ARG A 862 9.52 35.04 -11.01
C ARG A 862 9.42 33.53 -11.08
N PRO A 863 8.62 32.97 -12.01
CA PRO A 863 8.19 31.59 -11.89
C PRO A 863 9.44 30.73 -11.83
N THR A 864 9.69 30.17 -10.65
CA THR A 864 10.78 29.22 -10.45
C THR A 864 10.55 28.13 -11.48
N PRO A 865 11.53 27.77 -12.33
CA PRO A 865 11.30 26.82 -13.40
C PRO A 865 11.08 25.43 -12.78
N THR A 866 9.82 25.15 -12.47
CA THR A 866 9.40 23.96 -11.72
C THR A 866 9.53 22.76 -12.64
N ILE A 867 10.53 21.92 -12.39
CA ILE A 867 10.72 20.67 -13.12
C ILE A 867 9.65 19.68 -12.66
N THR A 868 8.47 19.79 -13.26
CA THR A 868 7.35 18.90 -12.95
C THR A 868 7.61 17.50 -13.50
N PRO A 869 7.43 16.43 -12.70
CA PRO A 869 7.21 15.11 -13.28
C PRO A 869 6.02 15.20 -14.24
N THR A 870 6.19 14.60 -15.41
CA THR A 870 5.55 15.03 -16.66
C THR A 870 4.04 15.34 -16.48
N PRO A 871 3.62 16.62 -16.58
CA PRO A 871 2.20 16.99 -16.43
C PRO A 871 1.33 16.25 -17.44
N ALA A 872 0.03 16.12 -17.17
CA ALA A 872 -0.93 15.37 -18.02
C ALA A 872 -1.13 15.89 -19.48
N TRP A 873 -0.31 16.85 -19.91
CA TRP A 873 -0.25 17.44 -21.26
C TRP A 873 1.19 17.42 -21.84
N GLY A 874 2.21 17.09 -21.05
CA GLY A 874 3.61 16.96 -21.46
C GLY A 874 3.89 15.78 -22.40
N PRO A 875 3.28 14.58 -22.24
CA PRO A 875 3.45 13.50 -23.20
C PRO A 875 2.91 13.89 -24.57
N ASN A 876 1.66 14.37 -24.61
CA ASN A 876 1.01 14.86 -25.82
C ASN A 876 1.82 15.97 -26.52
N PHE A 877 2.54 16.81 -25.76
CA PHE A 877 3.45 17.82 -26.31
C PHE A 877 4.67 17.18 -26.98
N VAL A 878 5.36 16.24 -26.32
CA VAL A 878 6.51 15.53 -26.91
C VAL A 878 6.11 14.76 -28.15
N GLU A 879 5.02 13.99 -28.08
CA GLU A 879 4.47 13.22 -29.21
C GLU A 879 4.10 14.16 -30.38
N SER A 880 3.35 15.24 -30.11
CA SER A 880 2.98 16.24 -31.14
C SER A 880 4.17 16.92 -31.81
N MET A 881 5.33 16.96 -31.16
CA MET A 881 6.56 17.55 -31.70
C MET A 881 7.40 16.52 -32.47
N LEU A 882 7.44 15.26 -32.01
CA LEU A 882 8.07 14.14 -32.72
C LEU A 882 7.32 13.76 -34.02
N GLU A 883 5.99 13.71 -34.00
CA GLU A 883 5.17 13.49 -35.21
C GLU A 883 5.50 14.54 -36.30
N ARG A 884 5.75 15.79 -35.90
CA ARG A 884 6.04 16.89 -36.84
C ARG A 884 7.40 16.76 -37.53
N ILE A 885 8.37 16.07 -36.94
CA ILE A 885 9.69 15.84 -37.55
C ILE A 885 9.85 14.46 -38.20
N THR A 886 8.88 13.56 -38.04
CA THR A 886 8.96 12.16 -38.54
C THR A 886 9.23 12.06 -40.05
N ASP A 887 8.66 12.97 -40.86
CA ASP A 887 8.90 13.07 -42.31
C ASP A 887 9.86 14.23 -42.71
N VAL A 888 10.54 14.85 -41.74
CA VAL A 888 11.42 16.01 -41.95
C VAL A 888 12.89 15.60 -41.83
N THR A 889 13.72 15.97 -42.80
CA THR A 889 15.18 15.76 -42.72
C THR A 889 15.80 16.70 -41.68
N PRO A 890 16.67 16.21 -40.76
CA PRO A 890 17.39 17.07 -39.82
C PRO A 890 18.22 18.16 -40.51
N ASP A 891 18.35 19.31 -39.87
CA ASP A 891 19.25 20.40 -40.29
C ASP A 891 20.72 20.08 -40.00
N PHE A 892 20.98 19.23 -39.00
CA PHE A 892 22.30 18.73 -38.64
C PHE A 892 22.24 17.23 -38.31
N THR A 893 23.26 16.48 -38.72
CA THR A 893 23.44 15.06 -38.40
C THR A 893 24.92 14.74 -38.22
N GLU A 894 25.28 13.99 -37.18
CA GLU A 894 26.61 13.42 -36.97
C GLU A 894 26.47 11.95 -36.54
N ASP A 895 27.06 11.05 -37.32
CA ASP A 895 27.12 9.59 -37.08
C ASP A 895 28.55 9.13 -36.76
N PHE A 896 29.47 10.08 -36.50
CA PHE A 896 30.91 9.91 -36.25
C PHE A 896 31.66 8.98 -37.23
N SER A 897 31.05 8.68 -38.39
CA SER A 897 31.65 7.82 -39.43
C SER A 897 32.84 8.48 -40.14
N ASN A 898 32.95 9.81 -40.03
CA ASN A 898 34.09 10.60 -40.45
C ASN A 898 34.97 10.99 -39.25
N PRO A 899 36.18 10.40 -39.08
CA PRO A 899 37.09 10.75 -37.97
C PRO A 899 37.76 12.13 -38.12
N GLU A 900 37.52 12.88 -39.20
CA GLU A 900 37.92 14.29 -39.38
C GLU A 900 36.74 15.26 -39.19
N SER A 901 35.71 14.90 -38.42
CA SER A 901 34.47 15.69 -38.25
C SER A 901 34.64 17.04 -37.51
N GLY A 902 35.79 17.31 -36.90
CA GLY A 902 36.18 18.64 -36.38
C GLY A 902 35.98 18.87 -34.88
N TRP A 903 35.33 17.95 -34.16
CA TRP A 903 35.01 18.08 -32.74
C TRP A 903 36.27 17.98 -31.85
N GLU A 904 36.63 19.03 -31.10
CA GLU A 904 37.77 19.04 -30.16
C GLU A 904 37.38 18.81 -28.68
N MET A 905 38.32 18.22 -27.91
CA MET A 905 38.18 17.93 -26.49
C MET A 905 38.75 19.07 -25.63
N ILE A 906 38.01 19.50 -24.61
CA ILE A 906 38.37 20.66 -23.77
C ILE A 906 38.51 20.20 -22.31
N VAL A 907 39.68 20.48 -21.72
CA VAL A 907 40.28 19.60 -20.71
C VAL A 907 39.89 19.96 -19.28
N GLY A 908 39.00 19.13 -18.71
CA GLY A 908 39.19 18.61 -17.35
C GLY A 908 40.22 17.47 -17.36
N SER A 909 40.81 17.15 -16.19
CA SER A 909 41.93 16.21 -16.01
C SER A 909 41.84 14.90 -16.82
N ASP A 910 42.92 14.66 -17.56
CA ASP A 910 43.34 13.52 -18.40
C ASP A 910 42.48 12.26 -18.64
N GLY A 911 41.17 12.39 -18.81
CA GLY A 911 40.36 11.44 -19.59
C GLY A 911 40.82 11.31 -21.05
N SER A 912 40.23 10.38 -21.81
CA SER A 912 40.52 10.23 -23.25
C SER A 912 39.27 10.15 -24.11
N PHE A 913 39.13 11.10 -25.04
CA PHE A 913 38.20 11.04 -26.16
C PHE A 913 38.82 10.32 -27.37
N GLN A 914 38.08 9.40 -28.00
CA GLN A 914 38.47 8.68 -29.22
C GLN A 914 37.23 8.34 -30.06
N ILE A 915 37.27 8.53 -31.38
CA ILE A 915 36.28 7.93 -32.29
C ILE A 915 36.72 6.50 -32.59
N VAL A 916 35.85 5.51 -32.32
CA VAL A 916 36.14 4.08 -32.48
C VAL A 916 35.00 3.41 -33.23
N ASP A 917 35.30 2.77 -34.36
CA ASP A 917 34.36 2.03 -35.22
C ASP A 917 33.12 2.84 -35.68
N GLY A 918 33.20 4.17 -35.65
CA GLY A 918 32.10 5.10 -35.97
C GLY A 918 31.36 5.67 -34.75
N VAL A 919 31.84 5.44 -33.53
CA VAL A 919 31.19 5.91 -32.29
C VAL A 919 32.13 6.82 -31.51
N ALA A 920 31.60 7.92 -30.95
CA ALA A 920 32.37 8.83 -30.09
C ALA A 920 32.49 8.25 -28.67
N ARG A 921 33.70 7.83 -28.27
CA ARG A 921 33.98 7.21 -26.96
C ARG A 921 34.73 8.15 -26.03
N VAL A 922 34.24 8.27 -24.80
CA VAL A 922 34.89 9.00 -23.68
C VAL A 922 35.31 7.97 -22.61
N THR A 923 36.48 8.15 -22.00
CA THR A 923 36.99 7.29 -20.92
C THR A 923 37.50 8.11 -19.75
N VAL A 924 37.03 7.77 -18.55
CA VAL A 924 37.11 8.57 -17.32
C VAL A 924 38.05 7.91 -16.29
N LYS A 925 38.80 8.73 -15.56
CA LYS A 925 39.68 8.31 -14.46
C LYS A 925 39.02 8.58 -13.11
N LYS A 926 39.54 7.94 -12.06
CA LYS A 926 38.96 8.05 -10.71
C LYS A 926 39.10 9.47 -10.19
N ASP A 927 38.05 9.96 -9.54
CA ASP A 927 38.01 11.27 -8.86
C ASP A 927 38.14 12.47 -9.84
N GLU A 928 37.87 12.28 -11.14
CA GLU A 928 38.09 13.25 -12.22
C GLU A 928 36.90 13.33 -13.20
N ARG A 929 36.57 14.54 -13.69
CA ARG A 929 35.53 14.77 -14.71
C ARG A 929 36.11 14.92 -16.11
N SER A 930 35.43 14.38 -17.12
CA SER A 930 35.86 14.44 -18.53
C SER A 930 34.79 15.10 -19.42
N HIS A 931 35.15 16.23 -20.04
CA HIS A 931 34.25 17.06 -20.85
C HIS A 931 34.55 16.93 -22.36
N PHE A 932 33.50 16.96 -23.18
CA PHE A 932 33.59 17.10 -24.62
C PHE A 932 32.66 18.22 -25.13
N LEU A 933 33.08 18.86 -26.23
CA LEU A 933 32.62 20.15 -26.77
C LEU A 933 32.91 21.42 -25.94
N ASN A 934 33.38 22.44 -26.68
CA ASN A 934 32.91 23.82 -26.62
C ASN A 934 33.35 24.59 -27.90
N GLU A 935 33.13 24.01 -29.09
CA GLU A 935 32.95 24.87 -30.27
C GLU A 935 31.47 25.20 -30.35
N THR A 936 31.17 26.50 -30.48
CA THR A 936 29.82 26.93 -30.83
C THR A 936 29.50 26.36 -32.21
N VAL A 937 28.41 25.58 -32.30
CA VAL A 937 27.76 25.38 -33.58
C VAL A 937 27.20 26.75 -33.96
N ASP A 938 27.98 27.55 -34.70
CA ASP A 938 27.71 28.95 -35.10
C ASP A 938 26.42 29.14 -35.92
N SER A 939 25.63 28.08 -36.10
CA SER A 939 24.28 28.11 -36.66
C SER A 939 23.16 27.81 -35.67
N LEU A 940 23.40 27.32 -34.44
CA LEU A 940 22.36 27.15 -33.40
C LEU A 940 22.02 28.48 -32.72
N THR A 941 21.84 29.53 -33.53
CA THR A 941 21.36 30.86 -33.15
C THR A 941 19.83 30.92 -33.00
N ASP A 942 19.16 29.81 -33.26
CA ASP A 942 17.71 29.69 -33.32
C ASP A 942 17.19 29.18 -31.96
N ARG A 943 16.13 29.81 -31.44
CA ARG A 943 15.64 29.59 -30.06
C ARG A 943 14.95 28.24 -29.83
N ASP A 944 14.45 27.63 -30.90
CA ASP A 944 13.56 26.49 -30.85
C ASP A 944 14.15 25.35 -31.72
N PHE A 945 14.30 24.15 -31.13
CA PHE A 945 14.87 22.98 -31.78
C PHE A 945 14.36 21.65 -31.20
N ILE A 946 14.59 20.56 -31.93
CA ILE A 946 14.56 19.18 -31.40
C ILE A 946 15.94 18.56 -31.64
N MET A 947 16.48 17.89 -30.63
CA MET A 947 17.71 17.11 -30.71
C MET A 947 17.44 15.65 -30.33
N GLU A 948 18.03 14.72 -31.08
CA GLU A 948 18.12 13.29 -30.74
C GLU A 948 19.60 12.87 -30.66
N MET A 949 19.91 11.91 -29.80
CA MET A 949 21.18 11.18 -29.77
C MET A 949 21.02 9.77 -29.16
N ASP A 950 21.93 8.86 -29.47
CA ASP A 950 22.08 7.59 -28.77
C ASP A 950 23.29 7.66 -27.81
N ALA A 951 23.11 7.30 -26.53
CA ALA A 951 24.19 7.32 -25.54
C ALA A 951 24.21 6.07 -24.65
N ARG A 952 25.39 5.55 -24.29
CA ARG A 952 25.55 4.41 -23.36
C ARG A 952 26.76 4.51 -22.45
N VAL A 953 26.66 3.91 -21.26
CA VAL A 953 27.83 3.47 -20.48
C VAL A 953 28.19 2.06 -20.95
N VAL A 954 29.47 1.82 -21.24
CA VAL A 954 29.99 0.54 -21.75
C VAL A 954 30.58 -0.31 -20.62
N GLU A 955 31.32 0.32 -19.70
CA GLU A 955 32.02 -0.33 -18.59
C GLU A 955 32.16 0.64 -17.41
N GLY A 956 32.11 0.12 -16.19
CA GLY A 956 32.28 0.88 -14.93
C GLY A 956 31.00 1.49 -14.34
N GLU A 957 31.10 1.93 -13.08
CA GLU A 957 30.10 2.76 -12.39
C GLU A 957 30.30 4.23 -12.82
N ALA A 958 29.74 4.54 -13.98
CA ALA A 958 29.80 5.85 -14.62
C ALA A 958 28.40 6.40 -14.91
N ALA A 959 28.32 7.72 -15.03
CA ALA A 959 27.15 8.48 -15.41
C ALA A 959 27.38 9.19 -16.76
N ILE A 960 26.33 9.22 -17.58
CA ILE A 960 26.25 10.05 -18.78
C ILE A 960 25.64 11.38 -18.34
N ASP A 961 26.25 12.50 -18.68
CA ASP A 961 25.86 13.80 -18.16
C ASP A 961 25.86 14.86 -19.27
N LEU A 962 24.68 15.35 -19.65
CA LEU A 962 24.45 16.20 -20.81
C LEU A 962 24.03 17.60 -20.36
N TRP A 963 24.76 18.65 -20.73
CA TRP A 963 24.45 20.02 -20.30
C TRP A 963 24.24 20.98 -21.46
N THR A 964 23.01 21.50 -21.55
CA THR A 964 22.70 22.66 -22.40
C THR A 964 22.90 23.94 -21.59
N HIS A 965 23.88 24.75 -21.95
CA HIS A 965 24.23 26.00 -21.29
C HIS A 965 23.57 27.18 -22.02
N PHE A 966 22.78 28.00 -21.32
CA PHE A 966 22.14 29.19 -21.84
C PHE A 966 22.85 30.44 -21.30
N ILE A 967 23.51 31.17 -22.21
CA ILE A 967 24.36 32.31 -21.87
C ILE A 967 23.55 33.61 -21.94
N PHE A 968 23.33 34.24 -20.79
CA PHE A 968 22.74 35.57 -20.70
C PHE A 968 23.84 36.64 -20.70
N ASN A 969 23.51 37.81 -21.27
CA ASN A 969 24.51 38.80 -21.72
C ASN A 969 25.53 39.24 -20.64
N GLU A 970 26.81 39.17 -21.03
CA GLU A 970 28.03 39.72 -20.39
C GLU A 970 28.37 39.37 -18.91
N ASN A 971 27.50 38.70 -18.12
CA ASN A 971 27.81 38.37 -16.71
C ASN A 971 27.87 36.85 -16.43
N PRO A 972 29.07 36.26 -16.22
CA PRO A 972 29.22 34.81 -16.03
C PRO A 972 28.58 34.20 -14.77
N SER A 973 28.05 35.01 -13.84
CA SER A 973 27.32 34.50 -12.65
C SER A 973 25.83 34.25 -12.89
N ASP A 974 25.30 34.64 -14.05
CA ASP A 974 23.87 34.52 -14.40
C ASP A 974 23.60 33.45 -15.47
N SER A 975 24.56 32.60 -15.80
CA SER A 975 24.37 31.45 -16.70
C SER A 975 23.33 30.47 -16.14
N LYS A 976 22.31 30.11 -16.93
CA LYS A 976 21.45 28.96 -16.62
C LYS A 976 21.95 27.73 -17.35
N ASN A 977 22.07 26.62 -16.65
CA ASN A 977 22.46 25.35 -17.24
C ASN A 977 21.34 24.33 -17.03
N VAL A 978 20.87 23.72 -18.11
CA VAL A 978 19.92 22.60 -18.06
C VAL A 978 20.72 21.32 -18.25
N GLY A 979 20.90 20.56 -17.18
CA GLY A 979 21.61 19.28 -17.16
C GLY A 979 20.65 18.10 -17.23
N PHE A 980 21.08 17.01 -17.88
CA PHE A 980 20.46 15.69 -17.79
C PHE A 980 21.53 14.65 -17.44
N LEU A 981 21.39 14.06 -16.26
CA LEU A 981 22.24 13.01 -15.74
C LEU A 981 21.53 11.66 -15.87
N ALA A 982 22.21 10.64 -16.39
CA ALA A 982 21.77 9.25 -16.37
C ALA A 982 22.85 8.35 -15.79
N GLN A 983 22.48 7.50 -14.83
CA GLN A 983 23.33 6.51 -14.19
C GLN A 983 22.80 5.10 -14.51
N PRO A 984 23.14 4.50 -15.68
CA PRO A 984 22.68 3.16 -16.06
C PRO A 984 23.03 2.02 -15.09
N ALA A 985 24.00 2.22 -14.19
CA ALA A 985 24.37 1.27 -13.15
C ALA A 985 23.35 1.26 -11.98
N GLU A 986 22.86 2.43 -11.58
CA GLU A 986 21.84 2.61 -10.54
C GLU A 986 20.41 2.57 -11.11
N SER A 987 20.28 2.65 -12.44
CA SER A 987 19.01 2.84 -13.16
C SER A 987 18.28 4.14 -12.78
N THR A 988 19.02 5.18 -12.41
CA THR A 988 18.51 6.50 -11.99
C THR A 988 18.84 7.56 -13.04
N TRP A 989 17.89 8.45 -13.34
CA TRP A 989 18.13 9.67 -14.10
C TRP A 989 17.75 10.89 -13.28
N SER A 990 18.30 12.06 -13.63
CA SER A 990 17.75 13.35 -13.22
C SER A 990 17.90 14.43 -14.29
N VAL A 991 16.88 15.28 -14.41
CA VAL A 991 16.98 16.58 -15.10
C VAL A 991 17.23 17.64 -14.04
N THR A 992 18.21 18.51 -14.26
CA THR A 992 18.56 19.62 -13.37
C THR A 992 18.51 20.94 -14.11
N ILE A 993 18.08 22.00 -13.42
CA ILE A 993 18.19 23.38 -13.88
C ILE A 993 18.98 24.13 -12.82
N ASP A 994 20.23 24.43 -13.12
CA ASP A 994 21.06 25.32 -12.34
C ASP A 994 20.82 26.77 -12.79
N SER A 995 20.57 27.66 -11.82
CA SER A 995 20.28 29.07 -12.08
C SER A 995 20.77 29.96 -10.93
N ALA A 996 20.85 31.27 -11.17
CA ALA A 996 21.14 32.26 -10.13
C ALA A 996 20.06 32.33 -9.00
N GLN A 997 18.95 31.59 -9.11
CA GLN A 997 17.92 31.45 -8.07
C GLN A 997 17.96 30.10 -7.35
N GLY A 998 18.92 29.22 -7.67
CA GLY A 998 19.05 27.88 -7.10
C GLY A 998 19.06 26.77 -8.16
N ARG A 999 19.28 25.54 -7.69
CA ARG A 999 19.28 24.31 -8.48
C ARG A 999 17.98 23.54 -8.26
N ASN A 1000 17.15 23.43 -9.30
CA ASN A 1000 16.02 22.51 -9.30
C ASN A 1000 16.46 21.16 -9.88
N SER A 1001 15.94 20.06 -9.35
CA SER A 1001 16.24 18.71 -9.84
C SER A 1001 15.01 17.81 -9.78
N LEU A 1002 14.64 17.19 -10.91
CA LEU A 1002 13.69 16.10 -10.98
C LEU A 1002 14.46 14.80 -11.24
N GLY A 1003 14.38 13.85 -10.31
CA GLY A 1003 14.94 12.50 -10.48
C GLY A 1003 13.87 11.44 -10.70
N GLY A 1004 14.24 10.32 -11.32
CA GLY A 1004 13.38 9.16 -11.49
C GLY A 1004 14.17 7.86 -11.68
N ASN A 1005 13.49 6.74 -11.41
CA ASN A 1005 14.06 5.39 -11.49
C ASN A 1005 13.49 4.64 -12.71
N GLY A 1006 14.33 3.87 -13.40
CA GLY A 1006 14.00 3.15 -14.63
C GLY A 1006 14.10 4.02 -15.90
N ILE A 1007 13.52 3.51 -16.99
CA ILE A 1007 13.44 4.14 -18.34
C ILE A 1007 14.79 4.24 -19.10
N ILE A 1008 15.92 4.46 -18.42
CA ILE A 1008 17.27 4.39 -19.00
C ILE A 1008 17.60 2.95 -19.45
N SER A 1009 18.35 2.79 -20.54
CA SER A 1009 18.87 1.49 -20.98
C SER A 1009 20.05 1.02 -20.11
N PRO A 1010 20.12 -0.27 -19.70
CA PRO A 1010 21.20 -0.77 -18.84
C PRO A 1010 22.60 -0.66 -19.46
N VAL A 1011 23.64 -0.70 -18.61
CA VAL A 1011 25.07 -0.73 -19.02
C VAL A 1011 25.32 -1.71 -20.17
N GLY A 1012 25.92 -1.20 -21.25
CA GLY A 1012 26.17 -1.88 -22.53
C GLY A 1012 25.16 -1.56 -23.64
N GLN A 1013 23.97 -1.05 -23.30
CA GLN A 1013 22.90 -0.71 -24.24
C GLN A 1013 22.75 0.81 -24.43
N TYR A 1014 22.39 1.23 -25.64
CA TYR A 1014 22.08 2.64 -25.92
C TYR A 1014 20.74 3.04 -25.32
N THR A 1015 20.74 4.17 -24.62
CA THR A 1015 19.54 4.96 -24.32
C THR A 1015 19.38 5.96 -25.45
N HIS A 1016 18.22 5.96 -26.10
CA HIS A 1016 17.87 7.01 -27.04
C HIS A 1016 17.38 8.23 -26.25
N ILE A 1017 17.97 9.41 -26.48
CA ILE A 1017 17.72 10.63 -25.71
C ILE A 1017 17.22 11.71 -26.66
N THR A 1018 16.01 12.21 -26.40
CA THR A 1018 15.43 13.36 -27.11
C THR A 1018 15.36 14.57 -26.19
N ILE A 1019 15.79 15.72 -26.68
CA ILE A 1019 15.65 17.03 -26.02
C ILE A 1019 14.83 17.93 -26.95
N ILE A 1020 13.73 18.50 -26.45
CA ILE A 1020 12.88 19.43 -27.19
C ILE A 1020 12.90 20.79 -26.49
N LEU A 1021 13.16 21.85 -27.25
CA LEU A 1021 13.09 23.24 -26.80
C LEU A 1021 12.18 24.01 -27.78
N THR A 1022 11.06 24.60 -27.31
CA THR A 1022 10.26 25.51 -28.14
C THR A 1022 9.36 26.42 -27.30
N ASP A 1023 9.22 27.70 -27.70
CA ASP A 1023 8.37 28.71 -27.04
C ASP A 1023 8.51 28.71 -25.50
N GLN A 1024 9.78 28.73 -25.03
CA GLN A 1024 10.19 28.71 -23.62
C GLN A 1024 9.86 27.40 -22.84
N LYS A 1025 9.45 26.34 -23.54
CA LYS A 1025 9.15 25.00 -23.00
C LYS A 1025 10.31 24.06 -23.27
N VAL A 1026 10.65 23.24 -22.29
CA VAL A 1026 11.68 22.20 -22.38
C VAL A 1026 11.07 20.85 -22.05
N ALA A 1027 11.39 19.84 -22.85
CA ALA A 1027 11.01 18.45 -22.57
C ALA A 1027 12.19 17.50 -22.82
N PHE A 1028 12.29 16.48 -21.98
CA PHE A 1028 13.24 15.38 -22.11
C PHE A 1028 12.48 14.05 -22.30
N SER A 1029 12.94 13.22 -23.22
CA SER A 1029 12.39 11.88 -23.48
C SER A 1029 13.50 10.85 -23.53
N LEU A 1030 13.29 9.70 -22.89
CA LEU A 1030 14.24 8.57 -22.83
C LEU A 1030 13.60 7.32 -23.41
N ASN A 1031 14.23 6.72 -24.42
CA ASN A 1031 13.72 5.56 -25.14
C ASN A 1031 12.27 5.77 -25.65
N GLY A 1032 11.93 7.01 -26.01
CA GLY A 1032 10.58 7.44 -26.43
C GLY A 1032 9.64 7.89 -25.30
N ASN A 1033 10.00 7.70 -24.02
CA ASN A 1033 9.16 8.01 -22.87
C ASN A 1033 9.44 9.43 -22.32
N PRO A 1034 8.47 10.36 -22.29
CA PRO A 1034 8.64 11.72 -21.76
C PRO A 1034 8.88 11.73 -20.24
N VAL A 1035 10.13 11.96 -19.82
CA VAL A 1035 10.56 11.86 -18.41
C VAL A 1035 10.47 13.18 -17.64
N ALA A 1036 10.65 14.31 -18.31
CA ALA A 1036 10.58 15.63 -17.68
C ALA A 1036 9.99 16.67 -18.63
N TYR A 1037 9.24 17.61 -18.06
CA TYR A 1037 8.71 18.76 -18.76
C TYR A 1037 8.71 19.98 -17.84
N PHE A 1038 9.11 21.14 -18.37
CA PHE A 1038 9.00 22.43 -17.68
C PHE A 1038 8.87 23.60 -18.65
N GLU A 1039 8.38 24.72 -18.14
CA GLU A 1039 8.42 26.01 -18.83
C GLU A 1039 9.36 26.94 -18.05
N ASP A 1040 10.37 27.50 -18.72
CA ASP A 1040 11.26 28.51 -18.16
C ASP A 1040 11.17 29.78 -19.03
N PRO A 1041 10.33 30.76 -18.63
CA PRO A 1041 10.03 31.94 -19.45
C PRO A 1041 11.17 32.96 -19.51
N PHE A 1042 12.38 32.55 -19.15
CA PHE A 1042 13.62 33.31 -19.25
C PHE A 1042 14.65 32.66 -20.19
N LEU A 1043 14.29 31.63 -20.96
CA LEU A 1043 15.12 31.04 -22.01
C LEU A 1043 15.18 31.96 -23.27
N ASP A 1044 15.85 33.10 -23.12
CA ASP A 1044 15.83 34.19 -24.11
C ASP A 1044 16.92 34.12 -25.21
N GLU A 1045 18.07 33.48 -24.99
CA GLU A 1045 19.13 33.34 -26.00
C GLU A 1045 19.71 31.91 -25.98
N PRO A 1046 19.85 31.23 -27.14
CA PRO A 1046 20.42 29.88 -27.19
C PRO A 1046 21.93 29.91 -26.96
N GLY A 1047 22.46 28.86 -26.33
CA GLY A 1047 23.90 28.71 -26.07
C GLY A 1047 24.45 27.34 -26.46
N GLY A 1048 25.47 26.88 -25.75
CA GLY A 1048 26.26 25.69 -26.11
C GLY A 1048 25.73 24.37 -25.53
N PHE A 1049 26.08 23.27 -26.19
CA PHE A 1049 25.90 21.92 -25.67
C PHE A 1049 27.25 21.34 -25.23
N HIS A 1050 27.24 20.63 -24.10
CA HIS A 1050 28.40 19.92 -23.56
C HIS A 1050 27.98 18.50 -23.19
N PHE A 1051 28.81 17.51 -23.54
CA PHE A 1051 28.55 16.11 -23.23
C PHE A 1051 29.71 15.58 -22.36
N ASN A 1052 29.36 15.14 -21.16
CA ASN A 1052 30.27 14.70 -20.12
C ASN A 1052 30.10 13.19 -19.85
N CYS A 1053 31.15 12.61 -19.28
CA CYS A 1053 31.09 11.31 -18.63
C CYS A 1053 31.74 11.47 -17.25
N ASP A 1054 30.97 11.19 -16.19
CA ASP A 1054 31.37 11.32 -14.79
C ASP A 1054 31.50 9.92 -14.17
N GLY A 1055 32.42 9.71 -13.22
CA GLY A 1055 32.67 8.38 -12.66
C GLY A 1055 33.13 8.40 -11.20
N LEU A 1056 32.41 7.66 -10.34
CA LEU A 1056 32.75 7.50 -8.92
C LEU A 1056 33.96 6.57 -8.70
N ILE A 1057 34.29 5.74 -9.69
CA ILE A 1057 35.39 4.76 -9.67
C ILE A 1057 36.19 4.80 -10.99
N THR A 1058 37.50 4.52 -10.92
CA THR A 1058 38.41 4.44 -12.08
C THR A 1058 37.85 3.57 -13.21
N GLY A 1059 37.87 4.09 -14.45
CA GLY A 1059 37.70 3.27 -15.65
C GLY A 1059 36.32 3.31 -16.30
N GLY A 1060 35.47 4.28 -15.94
CA GLY A 1060 34.20 4.52 -16.62
C GLY A 1060 34.38 4.80 -18.12
N ILE A 1061 33.54 4.18 -18.97
CA ILE A 1061 33.52 4.42 -20.41
C ILE A 1061 32.10 4.79 -20.86
N CYS A 1062 31.95 5.97 -21.48
CA CYS A 1062 30.72 6.38 -22.16
C CYS A 1062 30.91 6.38 -23.69
N GLU A 1063 29.84 6.16 -24.43
CA GLU A 1063 29.78 6.22 -25.89
C GLU A 1063 28.54 6.99 -26.37
N PHE A 1064 28.71 7.76 -27.45
CA PHE A 1064 27.71 8.63 -28.07
C PHE A 1064 27.67 8.42 -29.60
N ASP A 1065 26.46 8.41 -30.18
CA ASP A 1065 26.22 8.11 -31.60
C ASP A 1065 24.91 8.78 -32.11
N ASN A 1066 24.69 8.75 -33.43
CA ASN A 1066 23.45 9.14 -34.13
C ASN A 1066 22.87 10.51 -33.72
N ILE A 1067 23.71 11.53 -33.54
CA ILE A 1067 23.28 12.89 -33.20
C ILE A 1067 22.50 13.49 -34.37
N LYS A 1068 21.30 14.02 -34.11
CA LYS A 1068 20.45 14.73 -35.08
C LYS A 1068 19.88 15.98 -34.44
N ILE A 1069 19.77 17.08 -35.20
CA ILE A 1069 19.11 18.31 -34.75
C ILE A 1069 18.21 18.84 -35.87
N TRP A 1070 16.97 19.16 -35.52
CA TRP A 1070 15.99 19.88 -36.33
C TRP A 1070 15.73 21.25 -35.72
N LYS A 1071 15.66 22.28 -36.56
CA LYS A 1071 15.34 23.65 -36.14
C LYS A 1071 13.86 23.92 -36.36
N LEU A 1072 13.25 24.65 -35.42
CA LEU A 1072 11.83 24.97 -35.47
C LEU A 1072 11.65 26.44 -35.91
N PRO A 1073 10.92 26.72 -37.01
CA PRO A 1073 10.87 28.05 -37.67
C PRO A 1073 9.67 28.94 -37.30
#